data_AF-A0AAA9Z0F9-F1
#
_entry.id   AF-A0AAA9Z0F9-F1
#
_cell.length_a   1.000
_cell.length_b   1.000
_cell.length_c   1.000
_cell.angle_alpha   90.00
_cell.angle_beta   90.00
_cell.angle_gamma   90.00
#
_symmetry.space_group_name_H-M   'P 1'
#
loop_
_entity.id
_entity.type
_entity.pdbx_description
1 polymer ?
#
loop_
_entity_poly.entity_id
_entity_poly.type
_entity_poly.pdbx_seq_one_letter_code
_entity_poly.pdbx_strand_id
1 'polypeptide(L)'
;MSQIGRFAAGNRRVSSSNLDLGSYTESSSEEDDLSPRDKVQQNSKGFADFCVRNIKQHSFGRHEIEIAEQEMPGIMALRKQALEDKPLKGANIVGCTHINAQTAVLIETLINLGANVRWAACNIYSTQNEVAAALAESGVPIFAWRGEIEEDFWWCIDKCVHAENWQPNMILDDGGDATHLMLKKYPVMFKMIKGIVDESVTGVHRLYQLSKTGKLTVPAMNVKDAITKTKFDSLYSCKESVIDSLKRATDIMIGGKQVVLCGYGEVGKGCAQALKALGCIVYVTEIDPICALQACMDGFRVVKLNEGIRTVDVVITCTGNKNVVTREHMDKMKNGCIVCNMGHSNTEIDVNSLRTSELQWEKMRSQVDHIIWPGPDGKRIILLAEGRLVNLSCSSVSSFVASITAATQALALIELFNAPPGRYKADVYLLPKKMDEYVASLHLPTLDAHLTELTDDQARYMGLNKAGPFKPNYYSYFISNMTSEKSHFLIFGFLVICSMTIQISAKYEYQTKYLDVPLDHFTYVNETVTFKMRYLVNDTYNPDGKGPILFYTGNEGDIENFAQNTGFMWEIAPKLKASLVFAEHRYYGKTLPFGNASYDSPKHLGYLTSEQALADFADLLAEINPSNRSSRGRPVIAFGGSYGGMLAAWFRMKYPHLVTGAIASSAPIRQFDTDCGVFSQILTSVFSVAYTKECSVNIANSWDVLKNYSSTADGLKVLKDKFKFCGNITKAEDITGTFFDYLTDVYGNLAMINYPYNSSFLAPVPAYPVRQFCGRLAQNFTGMELIGRLQEALSIYSNYTGQTKCLNIANAYDDNMGTSGWDFQSCTEMWMPMCSEGSGKDMFPKKPWDEKKFSDDCFKQFGVRPKKNAALTAYGGLHLDGASNIVFSNGLMDPWSGGGVLRSSNNAIKIVLIPEGAHHIDLRAADENDPGSVRGARQVHLQNIQMWIKQYRKRLHG
;
A
#
# COMPACT_ATOMS: atom_id res chain seq x y z
N MET A 1 53.24 -2.54 -26.52
CA MET A 1 53.24 -4.02 -26.64
C MET A 1 51.79 -4.46 -26.51
N SER A 2 51.07 -4.53 -27.64
CA SER A 2 50.77 -5.76 -28.40
C SER A 2 49.59 -6.52 -27.77
N GLN A 3 48.50 -6.85 -28.44
CA GLN A 3 48.21 -6.85 -29.87
C GLN A 3 46.69 -7.01 -30.04
N ILE A 4 46.12 -6.17 -30.89
CA ILE A 4 44.85 -6.38 -31.59
C ILE A 4 45.18 -7.20 -32.86
N GLY A 5 44.42 -8.24 -33.17
CA GLY A 5 44.39 -8.91 -34.49
C GLY A 5 42.94 -9.30 -34.80
N ARG A 6 42.22 -8.61 -35.70
CA ARG A 6 42.26 -8.58 -37.18
C ARG A 6 41.54 -9.77 -37.84
N PHE A 7 40.60 -9.44 -38.73
CA PHE A 7 40.35 -9.94 -40.11
C PHE A 7 38.83 -9.86 -40.40
N ALA A 8 38.30 -9.36 -41.51
CA ALA A 8 38.76 -8.50 -42.59
C ALA A 8 37.52 -8.05 -43.39
N ALA A 9 37.53 -6.81 -43.88
CA ALA A 9 36.57 -6.29 -44.84
C ALA A 9 37.01 -6.62 -46.27
N GLY A 10 36.07 -7.10 -47.09
CA GLY A 10 36.18 -7.14 -48.55
C GLY A 10 35.38 -5.99 -49.16
N ASN A 11 36.10 -5.05 -49.79
CA ASN A 11 35.55 -3.91 -50.53
C ASN A 11 34.86 -4.32 -51.84
N ARG A 12 33.67 -3.77 -52.12
CA ARG A 12 33.32 -3.26 -53.47
C ARG A 12 32.49 -1.98 -53.36
N ARG A 13 32.97 -0.95 -54.06
CA ARG A 13 32.50 0.44 -54.12
C ARG A 13 31.15 0.57 -54.82
N VAL A 14 30.28 1.43 -54.29
CA VAL A 14 29.35 2.28 -55.07
C VAL A 14 29.38 3.69 -54.44
N SER A 15 29.21 4.68 -55.31
CA SER A 15 29.51 6.11 -55.20
C SER A 15 28.95 6.86 -53.99
N SER A 16 29.72 7.88 -53.59
CA SER A 16 29.42 8.94 -52.64
C SER A 16 28.04 9.60 -52.82
N SER A 17 27.21 9.53 -51.78
CA SER A 17 26.18 10.53 -51.47
C SER A 17 26.27 10.82 -49.97
N ASN A 18 26.45 12.10 -49.65
CA ASN A 18 26.61 12.63 -48.28
C ASN A 18 25.51 12.10 -47.35
N LEU A 19 25.92 11.42 -46.28
CA LEU A 19 25.11 11.21 -45.08
C LEU A 19 25.36 12.42 -44.18
N ASP A 20 24.45 13.40 -44.24
CA ASP A 20 24.41 14.48 -43.27
C ASP A 20 23.87 13.94 -41.95
N LEU A 21 24.77 13.86 -40.97
CA LEU A 21 24.48 13.67 -39.57
C LEU A 21 23.93 15.01 -39.03
N GLY A 22 22.63 15.22 -39.14
CA GLY A 22 21.96 16.46 -38.74
C GLY A 22 21.95 16.65 -37.21
N SER A 23 22.76 17.58 -36.72
CA SER A 23 22.62 18.19 -35.40
C SER A 23 21.31 18.96 -35.31
N TYR A 24 20.50 18.69 -34.28
CA TYR A 24 19.26 19.43 -33.98
C TYR A 24 19.57 20.82 -33.39
N THR A 25 19.97 21.77 -34.25
CA THR A 25 19.88 23.21 -34.01
C THR A 25 19.81 23.95 -35.35
N GLU A 26 18.66 24.61 -35.56
CA GLU A 26 18.37 25.78 -36.42
C GLU A 26 18.56 25.74 -37.94
N SER A 27 17.48 26.10 -38.67
CA SER A 27 17.48 27.33 -39.49
C SER A 27 16.04 27.74 -39.83
N SER A 28 15.62 28.92 -39.36
CA SER A 28 14.41 29.62 -39.83
C SER A 28 14.57 29.98 -41.30
N SER A 29 13.84 29.31 -42.18
CA SER A 29 13.60 29.82 -43.52
C SER A 29 12.58 30.95 -43.43
N GLU A 30 12.76 32.03 -44.20
CA GLU A 30 11.85 33.18 -44.30
C GLU A 30 10.39 32.80 -44.66
N GLU A 31 10.12 31.54 -45.07
CA GLU A 31 8.78 31.00 -45.27
C GLU A 31 7.99 30.76 -43.95
N ASP A 32 8.62 30.72 -42.78
CA ASP A 32 7.96 30.43 -41.50
C ASP A 32 7.24 31.63 -40.85
N ASP A 33 7.43 32.85 -41.35
CA ASP A 33 6.82 34.07 -40.77
C ASP A 33 5.42 34.41 -41.35
N LEU A 34 4.99 33.75 -42.43
CA LEU A 34 3.65 33.92 -43.00
C LEU A 34 2.64 32.98 -42.34
N SER A 35 1.45 33.51 -41.99
CA SER A 35 0.35 32.70 -41.44
C SER A 35 0.00 31.57 -42.41
N PRO A 36 -0.23 30.33 -41.93
CA PRO A 36 -0.70 29.23 -42.77
C PRO A 36 -1.93 29.55 -43.61
N ARG A 37 -2.78 30.48 -43.15
CA ARG A 37 -4.00 30.95 -43.85
C ARG A 37 -3.71 31.69 -45.15
N ASP A 38 -2.55 32.35 -45.23
CA ASP A 38 -2.18 33.17 -46.39
C ASP A 38 -1.47 32.34 -47.47
N LYS A 39 -1.23 31.04 -47.20
CA LYS A 39 -0.57 30.11 -48.10
C LYS A 39 -1.61 29.28 -48.85
N VAL A 40 -1.49 29.21 -50.17
CA VAL A 40 -2.23 28.21 -50.95
C VAL A 40 -1.59 26.85 -50.71
N GLN A 41 -2.34 25.92 -50.13
CA GLN A 41 -1.85 24.58 -49.79
C GLN A 41 -2.56 23.52 -50.61
N GLN A 42 -1.80 22.56 -51.12
CA GLN A 42 -2.30 21.34 -51.76
C GLN A 42 -1.44 20.15 -51.34
N ASN A 43 -2.06 18.99 -51.17
CA ASN A 43 -1.33 17.75 -50.90
C ASN A 43 -0.84 17.09 -52.20
N SER A 44 -0.11 15.98 -52.11
CA SER A 44 0.44 15.30 -53.30
C SER A 44 -0.62 14.81 -54.31
N LYS A 45 -1.88 14.67 -53.87
CA LYS A 45 -3.03 14.23 -54.68
C LYS A 45 -3.90 15.39 -55.17
N GLY A 46 -3.50 16.65 -54.92
CA GLY A 46 -4.22 17.85 -55.34
C GLY A 46 -5.43 18.22 -54.47
N PHE A 47 -5.61 17.59 -53.31
CA PHE A 47 -6.61 18.01 -52.33
C PHE A 47 -6.14 19.30 -51.63
N ALA A 48 -7.05 20.27 -51.45
CA ALA A 48 -6.72 21.63 -50.98
C ALA A 48 -7.56 22.11 -49.79
N ASP A 49 -8.51 21.30 -49.31
CA ASP A 49 -9.46 21.69 -48.27
C ASP A 49 -8.90 21.39 -46.87
N PHE A 50 -7.78 22.03 -46.54
CA PHE A 50 -7.10 21.96 -45.24
C PHE A 50 -6.27 23.22 -45.00
N CYS A 51 -5.85 23.46 -43.76
CA CYS A 51 -4.88 24.51 -43.41
C CYS A 51 -3.99 24.03 -42.27
N VAL A 52 -2.72 23.79 -42.57
CA VAL A 52 -1.71 23.28 -41.62
C VAL A 52 -0.41 24.09 -41.72
N ARG A 53 0.50 23.94 -40.75
CA ARG A 53 1.75 24.69 -40.72
C ARG A 53 2.64 24.42 -41.95
N ASN A 54 2.90 23.15 -42.24
CA ASN A 54 3.78 22.73 -43.32
C ASN A 54 3.43 21.30 -43.77
N ILE A 55 2.79 21.17 -44.93
CA ILE A 55 2.38 19.88 -45.49
C ILE A 55 3.56 18.94 -45.75
N LYS A 56 4.78 19.44 -45.99
CA LYS A 56 5.96 18.62 -46.30
C LYS A 56 6.41 17.73 -45.13
N GLN A 57 5.94 17.98 -43.90
CA GLN A 57 6.25 17.17 -42.71
C GLN A 57 5.36 15.92 -42.58
N HIS A 58 4.47 15.67 -43.55
CA HIS A 58 3.50 14.57 -43.50
C HIS A 58 4.13 13.19 -43.27
N SER A 59 5.33 12.92 -43.80
CA SER A 59 5.99 11.61 -43.65
C SER A 59 6.40 11.36 -42.21
N PHE A 60 6.90 12.37 -41.51
CA PHE A 60 7.24 12.27 -40.09
C PHE A 60 5.98 12.06 -39.24
N GLY A 61 4.93 12.84 -39.49
CA GLY A 61 3.65 12.67 -38.80
C GLY A 61 3.02 11.30 -39.02
N ARG A 62 3.16 10.72 -40.23
CA ARG A 62 2.66 9.36 -40.50
C ARG A 62 3.34 8.31 -39.63
N HIS A 63 4.66 8.40 -39.44
CA HIS A 63 5.37 7.48 -38.53
C HIS A 63 4.89 7.62 -37.08
N GLU A 64 4.65 8.84 -36.59
CA GLU A 64 4.10 9.06 -35.25
C GLU A 64 2.70 8.43 -35.09
N ILE A 65 1.84 8.55 -36.12
CA ILE A 65 0.52 7.89 -36.15
C ILE A 65 0.67 6.37 -36.10
N GLU A 66 1.56 5.79 -36.90
CA GLU A 66 1.79 4.33 -36.94
C GLU A 66 2.31 3.78 -35.59
N ILE A 67 3.13 4.55 -34.87
CA ILE A 67 3.56 4.22 -33.50
C ILE A 67 2.37 4.28 -32.54
N ALA A 68 1.54 5.32 -32.64
CA ALA A 68 0.35 5.44 -31.81
C ALA A 68 -0.64 4.28 -32.05
N GLU A 69 -0.82 3.83 -33.29
CA GLU A 69 -1.69 2.68 -33.60
C GLU A 69 -1.28 1.39 -32.86
N GLN A 70 0.03 1.16 -32.70
CA GLN A 70 0.55 -0.02 -31.98
C GLN A 70 0.22 0.02 -30.49
N GLU A 71 0.21 1.21 -29.89
CA GLU A 71 -0.11 1.44 -28.49
C GLU A 71 -1.58 1.82 -28.24
N MET A 72 -2.43 1.75 -29.27
CA MET A 72 -3.87 2.03 -29.17
C MET A 72 -4.76 0.81 -29.45
N PRO A 73 -4.60 -0.28 -28.68
CA PRO A 73 -5.18 -1.58 -29.03
C PRO A 73 -6.71 -1.59 -29.04
N GLY A 74 -7.36 -0.86 -28.13
CA GLY A 74 -8.82 -0.94 -28.02
C GLY A 74 -9.55 -0.26 -29.16
N ILE A 75 -9.10 0.93 -29.58
CA ILE A 75 -9.71 1.58 -30.75
C ILE A 75 -9.36 0.83 -32.05
N MET A 76 -8.17 0.23 -32.15
CA MET A 76 -7.80 -0.60 -33.29
C MET A 76 -8.63 -1.89 -33.35
N ALA A 77 -8.93 -2.50 -32.20
CA ALA A 77 -9.85 -3.64 -32.12
C ALA A 77 -11.27 -3.24 -32.53
N LEU A 78 -11.78 -2.09 -32.05
CA LEU A 78 -13.08 -1.55 -32.47
C LEU A 78 -13.12 -1.32 -33.98
N ARG A 79 -12.10 -0.65 -34.53
CA ARG A 79 -11.94 -0.38 -35.97
C ARG A 79 -12.02 -1.68 -36.77
N LYS A 80 -11.28 -2.71 -36.35
CA LYS A 80 -11.26 -4.02 -37.03
C LYS A 80 -12.61 -4.72 -36.98
N GLN A 81 -13.27 -4.73 -35.84
CA GLN A 81 -14.53 -5.46 -35.64
C GLN A 81 -15.71 -4.82 -36.38
N ALA A 82 -15.74 -3.49 -36.47
CA ALA A 82 -16.85 -2.75 -37.09
C ALA A 82 -16.54 -2.24 -38.51
N LEU A 83 -15.44 -2.72 -39.13
CA LEU A 83 -14.99 -2.27 -40.44
C LEU A 83 -15.99 -2.58 -41.56
N GLU A 84 -16.64 -3.75 -41.49
CA GLU A 84 -17.62 -4.19 -42.49
C GLU A 84 -18.97 -3.49 -42.30
N ASP A 85 -19.42 -3.35 -41.04
CA ASP A 85 -20.72 -2.77 -40.70
C ASP A 85 -20.81 -1.27 -41.01
N LYS A 86 -19.68 -0.56 -40.96
CA LYS A 86 -19.58 0.91 -41.14
C LYS A 86 -20.68 1.65 -40.38
N PRO A 87 -20.71 1.54 -39.03
CA PRO A 87 -21.82 2.03 -38.21
C PRO A 87 -21.97 3.57 -38.23
N LEU A 88 -21.01 4.31 -38.76
CA LEU A 88 -21.06 5.77 -38.90
C LEU A 88 -21.29 6.20 -40.36
N LYS A 89 -21.70 5.29 -41.25
CA LYS A 89 -22.01 5.64 -42.64
C LYS A 89 -23.04 6.76 -42.73
N GLY A 90 -22.62 7.91 -43.26
CA GLY A 90 -23.45 9.12 -43.38
C GLY A 90 -23.41 10.05 -42.18
N ALA A 91 -22.60 9.74 -41.16
CA ALA A 91 -22.25 10.71 -40.13
C ALA A 91 -21.30 11.77 -40.72
N ASN A 92 -21.62 13.04 -40.49
CA ASN A 92 -20.81 14.19 -40.86
C ASN A 92 -20.40 14.86 -39.54
N ILE A 93 -19.20 14.50 -39.06
CA ILE A 93 -18.73 14.82 -37.73
C ILE A 93 -17.85 16.08 -37.79
N VAL A 94 -18.19 17.07 -36.98
CA VAL A 94 -17.28 18.18 -36.64
C VAL A 94 -16.51 17.78 -35.40
N GLY A 95 -15.19 17.65 -35.53
CA GLY A 95 -14.29 17.39 -34.41
C GLY A 95 -13.58 18.66 -33.96
N CYS A 96 -13.55 18.90 -32.66
CA CYS A 96 -12.78 19.96 -32.04
C CYS A 96 -12.09 19.40 -30.80
N THR A 97 -10.85 18.91 -30.98
CA THR A 97 -10.06 18.25 -29.93
C THR A 97 -8.58 18.58 -30.12
N HIS A 98 -7.71 18.17 -29.19
CA HIS A 98 -6.27 18.27 -29.40
C HIS A 98 -5.86 17.48 -30.66
N ILE A 99 -4.93 18.01 -31.47
CA ILE A 99 -4.44 17.32 -32.68
C ILE A 99 -3.04 16.77 -32.42
N ASN A 100 -2.99 15.47 -32.12
CA ASN A 100 -1.79 14.68 -31.90
C ASN A 100 -1.95 13.32 -32.59
N ALA A 101 -0.90 12.49 -32.55
CA ALA A 101 -0.91 11.16 -33.16
C ALA A 101 -2.09 10.30 -32.67
N GLN A 102 -2.47 10.40 -31.39
CA GLN A 102 -3.57 9.63 -30.81
C GLN A 102 -4.93 10.05 -31.39
N THR A 103 -5.18 11.36 -31.52
CA THR A 103 -6.40 11.88 -32.17
C THR A 103 -6.42 11.51 -33.65
N ALA A 104 -5.29 11.50 -34.34
CA ALA A 104 -5.25 11.04 -35.72
C ALA A 104 -5.73 9.58 -35.88
N VAL A 105 -5.36 8.68 -34.95
CA VAL A 105 -5.87 7.30 -34.92
C VAL A 105 -7.39 7.27 -34.69
N LEU A 106 -7.93 8.16 -33.85
CA LEU A 106 -9.38 8.33 -33.69
C LEU A 106 -10.04 8.78 -34.99
N ILE A 107 -9.53 9.85 -35.61
CA ILE A 107 -10.04 10.42 -36.86
C ILE A 107 -10.10 9.35 -37.96
N GLU A 108 -8.98 8.65 -38.19
CA GLU A 108 -8.89 7.59 -39.20
C GLU A 108 -9.80 6.40 -38.86
N THR A 109 -10.02 6.11 -37.56
CA THR A 109 -11.00 5.11 -37.14
C THR A 109 -12.42 5.54 -37.51
N LEU A 110 -12.83 6.78 -37.21
CA LEU A 110 -14.16 7.27 -37.53
C LEU A 110 -14.42 7.23 -39.05
N ILE A 111 -13.42 7.59 -39.85
CA ILE A 111 -13.47 7.48 -41.32
C ILE A 111 -13.65 6.02 -41.75
N ASN A 112 -12.86 5.09 -41.19
CA ASN A 112 -12.97 3.67 -41.51
C ASN A 112 -14.33 3.06 -41.11
N LEU A 113 -14.94 3.58 -40.04
CA LEU A 113 -16.30 3.25 -39.61
C LEU A 113 -17.40 3.93 -40.45
N GLY A 114 -17.03 4.71 -41.47
CA GLY A 114 -17.93 5.27 -42.47
C GLY A 114 -18.29 6.74 -42.31
N ALA A 115 -17.72 7.45 -41.33
CA ALA A 115 -17.97 8.87 -41.12
C ALA A 115 -17.22 9.73 -42.15
N ASN A 116 -17.81 10.89 -42.48
CA ASN A 116 -17.08 12.02 -43.01
C ASN A 116 -16.72 12.95 -41.85
N VAL A 117 -15.53 13.54 -41.87
CA VAL A 117 -15.02 14.34 -40.76
C VAL A 117 -14.43 15.67 -41.24
N ARG A 118 -14.54 16.70 -40.40
CA ARG A 118 -13.78 17.94 -40.51
C ARG A 118 -13.29 18.30 -39.11
N TRP A 119 -12.03 18.69 -38.96
CA TRP A 119 -11.41 18.75 -37.65
C TRP A 119 -10.59 20.02 -37.40
N ALA A 120 -10.75 20.60 -36.21
CA ALA A 120 -9.99 21.73 -35.72
C ALA A 120 -9.37 21.40 -34.35
N ALA A 121 -8.36 22.18 -33.95
CA ALA A 121 -7.78 22.08 -32.61
C ALA A 121 -8.73 22.71 -31.57
N CYS A 122 -8.81 22.12 -30.36
CA CYS A 122 -9.47 22.76 -29.21
C CYS A 122 -8.52 23.67 -28.39
N ASN A 123 -7.23 23.71 -28.75
CA ASN A 123 -6.25 24.56 -28.09
C ASN A 123 -5.11 24.97 -29.03
N ILE A 124 -4.81 26.28 -29.03
CA ILE A 124 -3.82 26.94 -29.90
C ILE A 124 -2.39 26.38 -29.80
N TYR A 125 -2.02 25.67 -28.74
CA TYR A 125 -0.68 25.11 -28.55
C TYR A 125 -0.61 23.60 -28.67
N SER A 126 -1.74 22.93 -28.84
CA SER A 126 -1.83 21.46 -28.72
C SER A 126 -1.56 20.69 -30.00
N THR A 127 -1.56 21.37 -31.15
CA THR A 127 -1.36 20.75 -32.46
C THR A 127 0.08 20.26 -32.63
N GLN A 128 0.25 18.99 -32.99
CA GLN A 128 1.47 18.45 -33.60
C GLN A 128 1.40 18.70 -35.10
N ASN A 129 2.23 19.64 -35.59
CA ASN A 129 2.15 20.15 -36.96
C ASN A 129 2.37 19.05 -38.01
N GLU A 130 3.32 18.17 -37.74
CA GLU A 130 3.65 16.99 -38.52
C GLU A 130 2.46 16.03 -38.65
N VAL A 131 1.70 15.81 -37.57
CA VAL A 131 0.53 14.93 -37.56
C VAL A 131 -0.62 15.57 -38.32
N ALA A 132 -0.85 16.88 -38.14
CA ALA A 132 -1.82 17.62 -38.92
C ALA A 132 -1.49 17.55 -40.43
N ALA A 133 -0.21 17.66 -40.79
CA ALA A 133 0.25 17.46 -42.17
C ALA A 133 -0.02 16.04 -42.68
N ALA A 134 0.19 15.00 -41.87
CA ALA A 134 -0.10 13.62 -42.25
C ALA A 134 -1.60 13.36 -42.53
N LEU A 135 -2.49 13.96 -41.73
CA LEU A 135 -3.94 13.90 -41.95
C LEU A 135 -4.34 14.64 -43.23
N ALA A 136 -3.83 15.86 -43.43
CA ALA A 136 -4.06 16.66 -44.64
C ALA A 136 -3.57 15.93 -45.91
N GLU A 137 -2.39 15.31 -45.85
CA GLU A 137 -1.83 14.51 -46.94
C GLU A 137 -2.71 13.31 -47.28
N SER A 138 -3.40 12.76 -46.27
CA SER A 138 -4.32 11.64 -46.44
C SER A 138 -5.70 12.06 -46.97
N GLY A 139 -5.92 13.36 -47.19
CA GLY A 139 -7.16 13.92 -47.72
C GLY A 139 -8.20 14.24 -46.64
N VAL A 140 -7.78 14.36 -45.38
CA VAL A 140 -8.67 14.73 -44.27
C VAL A 140 -8.75 16.26 -44.16
N PRO A 141 -9.96 16.87 -44.11
CA PRO A 141 -10.10 18.30 -43.86
C PRO A 141 -9.71 18.66 -42.42
N ILE A 142 -8.48 19.13 -42.25
CA ILE A 142 -7.86 19.48 -40.97
C ILE A 142 -7.45 20.96 -41.00
N PHE A 143 -7.91 21.73 -40.02
CA PHE A 143 -7.66 23.17 -39.90
C PHE A 143 -7.03 23.43 -38.54
N ALA A 144 -5.70 23.33 -38.47
CA ALA A 144 -4.98 23.58 -37.25
C ALA A 144 -3.46 23.68 -37.43
N TRP A 145 -2.83 24.47 -36.58
CA TRP A 145 -1.38 24.48 -36.40
C TRP A 145 -1.01 24.92 -34.98
N ARG A 146 0.22 24.61 -34.57
CA ARG A 146 0.74 25.07 -33.29
C ARG A 146 1.02 26.57 -33.34
N GLY A 147 0.52 27.30 -32.35
CA GLY A 147 0.71 28.75 -32.22
C GLY A 147 -0.33 29.58 -32.96
N GLU A 148 -1.56 29.08 -33.11
CA GLU A 148 -2.69 29.89 -33.58
C GLU A 148 -2.89 31.13 -32.71
N ILE A 149 -3.22 32.27 -33.32
CA ILE A 149 -3.80 33.39 -32.59
C ILE A 149 -5.30 33.14 -32.39
N GLU A 150 -5.94 33.87 -31.47
CA GLU A 150 -7.35 33.66 -31.14
C GLU A 150 -8.29 33.78 -32.35
N GLU A 151 -7.99 34.68 -33.29
CA GLU A 151 -8.78 34.80 -34.52
C GLU A 151 -8.67 33.55 -35.40
N ASP A 152 -7.46 33.00 -35.55
CA ASP A 152 -7.19 31.80 -36.33
C ASP A 152 -7.87 30.58 -35.72
N PHE A 153 -7.84 30.47 -34.39
CA PHE A 153 -8.51 29.41 -33.65
C PHE A 153 -10.01 29.33 -33.96
N TRP A 154 -10.72 30.45 -33.83
CA TRP A 154 -12.15 30.50 -34.14
C TRP A 154 -12.42 30.30 -35.63
N TRP A 155 -11.54 30.80 -36.50
CA TRP A 155 -11.63 30.58 -37.94
C TRP A 155 -11.50 29.11 -38.31
N CYS A 156 -10.58 28.37 -37.69
CA CYS A 156 -10.39 26.93 -37.90
C CYS A 156 -11.65 26.14 -37.55
N ILE A 157 -12.27 26.42 -36.40
CA ILE A 157 -13.53 25.79 -35.99
C ILE A 157 -14.65 26.14 -36.98
N ASP A 158 -14.73 27.41 -37.41
CA ASP A 158 -15.72 27.88 -38.39
C ASP A 158 -15.64 27.11 -39.71
N LYS A 159 -14.42 26.86 -40.21
CA LYS A 159 -14.16 26.05 -41.43
C LYS A 159 -14.54 24.59 -41.30
N CYS A 160 -14.61 24.06 -40.07
CA CYS A 160 -15.09 22.71 -39.82
C CYS A 160 -16.62 22.66 -39.74
N VAL A 161 -17.26 23.72 -39.24
CA VAL A 161 -18.73 23.81 -39.14
C VAL A 161 -19.38 24.16 -40.48
N HIS A 162 -18.80 25.10 -41.23
CA HIS A 162 -19.37 25.63 -42.47
C HIS A 162 -18.38 25.52 -43.64
N ALA A 163 -18.70 24.62 -44.57
CA ALA A 163 -17.95 24.41 -45.82
C ALA A 163 -18.91 24.11 -46.98
N GLU A 164 -18.42 24.24 -48.21
CA GLU A 164 -19.21 23.96 -49.40
C GLU A 164 -19.59 22.48 -49.47
N ASN A 165 -20.85 22.18 -49.80
CA ASN A 165 -21.40 20.82 -49.85
C ASN A 165 -21.24 20.03 -48.53
N TRP A 166 -21.09 20.71 -47.40
CA TRP A 166 -20.97 20.13 -46.07
C TRP A 166 -22.16 20.50 -45.19
N GLN A 167 -22.77 19.50 -44.56
CA GLN A 167 -23.77 19.69 -43.53
C GLN A 167 -23.44 18.81 -42.32
N PRO A 168 -22.96 19.38 -41.21
CA PRO A 168 -22.63 18.61 -40.03
C PRO A 168 -23.90 18.03 -39.39
N ASN A 169 -23.80 16.80 -38.89
CA ASN A 169 -24.89 16.14 -38.19
C ASN A 169 -24.47 15.51 -36.85
N MET A 170 -23.19 15.60 -36.48
CA MET A 170 -22.66 15.18 -35.18
C MET A 170 -21.54 16.13 -34.76
N ILE A 171 -21.35 16.31 -33.45
CA ILE A 171 -20.20 17.04 -32.89
C ILE A 171 -19.43 16.10 -31.95
N LEU A 172 -18.10 16.08 -32.09
CA LEU A 172 -17.18 15.57 -31.08
C LEU A 172 -16.34 16.75 -30.56
N ASP A 173 -16.47 17.06 -29.28
CA ASP A 173 -15.94 18.28 -28.67
C ASP A 173 -15.07 17.95 -27.44
N ASP A 174 -14.06 18.77 -27.21
CA ASP A 174 -13.23 18.79 -26.01
C ASP A 174 -13.11 20.24 -25.53
N GLY A 175 -14.01 20.66 -24.65
CA GLY A 175 -14.08 22.05 -24.16
C GLY A 175 -15.40 22.75 -24.48
N GLY A 176 -16.15 22.24 -25.46
CA GLY A 176 -17.46 22.75 -25.85
C GLY A 176 -17.40 23.95 -26.79
N ASP A 177 -16.27 24.20 -27.45
CA ASP A 177 -16.07 25.40 -28.28
C ASP A 177 -16.72 25.26 -29.66
N ALA A 178 -16.70 24.06 -30.26
CA ALA A 178 -17.45 23.80 -31.50
C ALA A 178 -18.96 23.89 -31.24
N THR A 179 -19.41 23.32 -30.13
CA THR A 179 -20.80 23.43 -29.65
C THR A 179 -21.19 24.90 -29.44
N HIS A 180 -20.33 25.68 -28.79
CA HIS A 180 -20.57 27.10 -28.54
C HIS A 180 -20.66 27.91 -29.84
N LEU A 181 -19.70 27.74 -30.75
CA LEU A 181 -19.67 28.45 -32.02
C LEU A 181 -20.90 28.11 -32.86
N MET A 182 -21.25 26.84 -32.97
CA MET A 182 -22.38 26.40 -33.79
C MET A 182 -23.71 26.87 -33.21
N LEU A 183 -23.90 26.80 -31.89
CA LEU A 183 -25.10 27.32 -31.22
C LEU A 183 -25.26 28.83 -31.41
N LYS A 184 -24.15 29.60 -31.34
CA LYS A 184 -24.16 31.06 -31.41
C LYS A 184 -24.27 31.59 -32.85
N LYS A 185 -23.49 31.05 -33.78
CA LYS A 185 -23.34 31.56 -35.15
C LYS A 185 -24.24 30.82 -36.16
N TYR A 186 -24.54 29.55 -35.92
CA TYR A 186 -25.32 28.70 -36.83
C TYR A 186 -26.50 27.97 -36.14
N PRO A 187 -27.41 28.68 -35.43
CA PRO A 187 -28.45 28.05 -34.63
C PRO A 187 -29.43 27.18 -35.42
N VAL A 188 -29.66 27.48 -36.71
CA VAL A 188 -30.49 26.64 -37.59
C VAL A 188 -29.80 25.31 -37.88
N MET A 189 -28.50 25.34 -38.16
CA MET A 189 -27.69 24.14 -38.39
C MET A 189 -27.56 23.32 -37.11
N PHE A 190 -27.39 23.99 -35.96
CA PHE A 190 -27.30 23.34 -34.65
C PHE A 190 -28.55 22.52 -34.31
N LYS A 191 -29.74 22.92 -34.78
CA LYS A 191 -30.98 22.13 -34.60
C LYS A 191 -31.04 20.87 -35.47
N MET A 192 -30.20 20.77 -36.50
CA MET A 192 -30.18 19.64 -37.44
C MET A 192 -29.17 18.56 -37.05
N ILE A 193 -28.30 18.81 -36.07
CA ILE A 193 -27.38 17.77 -35.58
C ILE A 193 -28.15 16.72 -34.78
N LYS A 194 -27.69 15.48 -34.84
CA LYS A 194 -28.28 14.34 -34.13
C LYS A 194 -27.78 14.22 -32.70
N GLY A 195 -26.56 14.68 -32.42
CA GLY A 195 -26.02 14.64 -31.06
C GLY A 195 -24.62 15.21 -30.92
N ILE A 196 -24.24 15.39 -29.66
CA ILE A 196 -22.96 15.95 -29.23
C ILE A 196 -22.26 14.95 -28.30
N VAL A 197 -20.98 14.70 -28.50
CA VAL A 197 -20.15 13.92 -27.59
C VAL A 197 -19.09 14.86 -27.03
N ASP A 198 -19.00 14.97 -25.70
CA ASP A 198 -18.01 15.83 -25.03
C ASP A 198 -17.26 15.08 -23.93
N GLU A 199 -15.94 15.19 -23.95
CA GLU A 199 -15.05 14.47 -23.03
C GLU A 199 -14.51 15.33 -21.87
N SER A 200 -14.78 16.63 -21.88
CA SER A 200 -14.15 17.59 -20.99
C SER A 200 -15.08 18.05 -19.88
N VAL A 201 -14.50 18.36 -18.72
CA VAL A 201 -15.26 18.89 -17.57
C VAL A 201 -15.97 20.19 -17.97
N THR A 202 -15.26 21.05 -18.70
CA THR A 202 -15.73 22.37 -19.11
C THR A 202 -16.88 22.27 -20.10
N GLY A 203 -16.73 21.42 -21.12
CA GLY A 203 -17.74 21.21 -22.16
C GLY A 203 -19.01 20.58 -21.60
N VAL A 204 -18.88 19.52 -20.79
CA VAL A 204 -20.00 18.90 -20.07
C VAL A 204 -20.72 19.89 -19.14
N HIS A 205 -19.99 20.73 -18.42
CA HIS A 205 -20.62 21.76 -17.57
C HIS A 205 -21.42 22.77 -18.40
N ARG A 206 -20.89 23.23 -19.55
CA ARG A 206 -21.62 24.10 -20.50
C ARG A 206 -22.87 23.40 -21.05
N LEU A 207 -22.78 22.11 -21.39
CA LEU A 207 -23.93 21.32 -21.84
C LEU A 207 -25.03 21.22 -20.78
N TYR A 208 -24.68 20.99 -19.51
CA TYR A 208 -25.66 21.02 -18.42
C TYR A 208 -26.31 22.39 -18.22
N GLN A 209 -25.56 23.49 -18.41
CA GLN A 209 -26.14 24.84 -18.38
C GLN A 209 -27.12 25.06 -19.54
N LEU A 210 -26.80 24.57 -20.74
CA LEU A 210 -27.70 24.64 -21.89
C LEU A 210 -28.96 23.79 -21.68
N SER A 211 -28.84 22.59 -21.11
CA SER A 211 -29.98 21.74 -20.76
C SER A 211 -30.88 22.44 -19.73
N LYS A 212 -30.31 22.91 -18.62
CA LYS A 212 -31.06 23.63 -17.55
C LYS A 212 -31.77 24.88 -18.05
N THR A 213 -31.21 25.58 -19.03
CA THR A 213 -31.81 26.79 -19.62
C THR A 213 -32.73 26.50 -20.80
N GLY A 214 -32.93 25.22 -21.17
CA GLY A 214 -33.76 24.81 -22.31
C GLY A 214 -33.17 25.22 -23.67
N LYS A 215 -31.88 25.57 -23.72
CA LYS A 215 -31.17 25.98 -24.94
C LYS A 215 -30.49 24.81 -25.67
N LEU A 216 -30.31 23.68 -24.98
CA LEU A 216 -29.85 22.46 -25.61
C LEU A 216 -31.00 21.85 -26.44
N THR A 217 -30.84 21.76 -27.75
CA THR A 217 -31.90 21.28 -28.67
C THR A 217 -31.69 19.85 -29.16
N VAL A 218 -30.58 19.23 -28.76
CA VAL A 218 -30.14 17.90 -29.23
C VAL A 218 -29.56 17.11 -28.06
N PRO A 219 -29.56 15.77 -28.10
CA PRO A 219 -28.95 14.97 -27.05
C PRO A 219 -27.43 15.18 -26.99
N ALA A 220 -26.87 15.18 -25.79
CA ALA A 220 -25.44 15.19 -25.57
C ALA A 220 -25.01 14.00 -24.71
N MET A 221 -23.84 13.42 -25.02
CA MET A 221 -23.25 12.34 -24.25
C MET A 221 -22.01 12.84 -23.51
N ASN A 222 -22.05 12.70 -22.19
CA ASN A 222 -20.98 13.01 -21.28
C ASN A 222 -20.01 11.83 -21.22
N VAL A 223 -18.93 11.92 -21.99
CA VAL A 223 -17.84 10.95 -21.99
C VAL A 223 -16.88 11.20 -20.83
N LYS A 224 -16.76 12.45 -20.36
CA LYS A 224 -15.96 12.81 -19.18
C LYS A 224 -16.26 11.87 -18.01
N ASP A 225 -17.54 11.68 -17.69
CA ASP A 225 -17.99 10.89 -16.53
C ASP A 225 -18.11 9.38 -16.81
N ALA A 226 -17.69 8.90 -17.99
CA ALA A 226 -17.48 7.47 -18.20
C ALA A 226 -16.39 6.97 -17.25
N ILE A 227 -16.52 5.74 -16.74
CA ILE A 227 -15.55 5.17 -15.80
C ILE A 227 -14.22 4.96 -16.49
N THR A 228 -14.24 4.47 -17.72
CA THR A 228 -13.02 4.28 -18.53
C THR A 228 -12.31 5.60 -18.83
N LYS A 229 -13.01 6.73 -18.91
CA LYS A 229 -12.40 8.05 -19.02
C LYS A 229 -11.89 8.54 -17.67
N THR A 230 -12.76 8.71 -16.69
CA THR A 230 -12.41 9.29 -15.38
C THR A 230 -11.30 8.51 -14.66
N LYS A 231 -11.32 7.17 -14.69
CA LYS A 231 -10.32 6.35 -13.97
C LYS A 231 -9.02 6.14 -14.73
N PHE A 232 -9.00 6.27 -16.05
CA PHE A 232 -7.76 6.03 -16.80
C PHE A 232 -7.11 7.33 -17.22
N ASP A 233 -7.86 8.24 -17.83
CA ASP A 233 -7.36 9.56 -18.19
C ASP A 233 -7.05 10.41 -16.96
N SER A 234 -8.02 10.62 -16.06
CA SER A 234 -7.79 11.57 -14.95
C SER A 234 -6.92 11.02 -13.82
N LEU A 235 -6.85 9.70 -13.63
CA LEU A 235 -6.05 9.09 -12.57
C LEU A 235 -4.74 8.48 -13.10
N TYR A 236 -4.83 7.46 -13.98
CA TYR A 236 -3.63 6.72 -14.41
C TYR A 236 -2.73 7.55 -15.33
N SER A 237 -3.29 8.35 -16.24
CA SER A 237 -2.49 9.28 -17.06
C SER A 237 -1.73 10.26 -16.18
N CYS A 238 -2.43 10.93 -15.25
CA CYS A 238 -1.80 11.89 -14.34
C CYS A 238 -0.78 11.26 -13.39
N LYS A 239 -0.95 9.97 -13.04
CA LYS A 239 0.01 9.19 -12.26
C LYS A 239 1.34 9.00 -13.03
N GLU A 240 1.29 8.79 -14.34
CA GLU A 240 2.50 8.69 -15.16
C GLU A 240 3.07 10.07 -15.50
N SER A 241 2.21 10.96 -16.01
CA SER A 241 2.63 12.23 -16.61
C SER A 241 3.17 13.22 -15.58
N VAL A 242 2.74 13.18 -14.31
CA VAL A 242 3.29 14.11 -13.29
C VAL A 242 4.80 13.92 -13.11
N ILE A 243 5.27 12.67 -13.18
CA ILE A 243 6.68 12.34 -13.04
C ILE A 243 7.42 12.85 -14.27
N ASP A 244 6.93 12.52 -15.46
CA ASP A 244 7.54 12.91 -16.73
C ASP A 244 7.61 14.44 -16.88
N SER A 245 6.51 15.15 -16.58
CA SER A 245 6.46 16.62 -16.55
C SER A 245 7.51 17.23 -15.63
N LEU A 246 7.60 16.78 -14.38
CA LEU A 246 8.58 17.31 -13.43
C LEU A 246 10.01 16.99 -13.86
N LYS A 247 10.24 15.78 -14.40
CA LYS A 247 11.57 15.34 -14.83
C LYS A 247 12.05 16.07 -16.07
N ARG A 248 11.26 16.11 -17.16
CA ARG A 248 11.64 16.82 -18.40
C ARG A 248 11.83 18.31 -18.19
N ALA A 249 10.97 18.92 -17.38
CA ALA A 249 11.02 20.36 -17.16
C ALA A 249 12.20 20.76 -16.27
N THR A 250 12.52 19.97 -15.24
CA THR A 250 13.41 20.45 -14.17
C THR A 250 14.68 19.64 -13.97
N ASP A 251 14.72 18.38 -14.40
CA ASP A 251 15.80 17.40 -14.14
C ASP A 251 16.07 17.14 -12.65
N ILE A 252 15.27 17.70 -11.73
CA ILE A 252 15.57 17.67 -10.29
C ILE A 252 15.28 16.29 -9.70
N MET A 253 16.10 15.87 -8.74
CA MET A 253 15.79 14.73 -7.88
C MET A 253 14.57 15.06 -7.02
N ILE A 254 13.48 14.30 -7.18
CA ILE A 254 12.23 14.49 -6.44
C ILE A 254 12.10 13.57 -5.21
N GLY A 255 12.78 12.42 -5.19
CA GLY A 255 12.80 11.55 -4.01
C GLY A 255 13.36 12.27 -2.79
N GLY A 256 12.67 12.13 -1.64
CA GLY A 256 12.99 12.83 -0.40
C GLY A 256 12.50 14.28 -0.30
N LYS A 257 11.97 14.86 -1.39
CA LYS A 257 11.43 16.23 -1.37
C LYS A 257 10.03 16.29 -0.75
N GLN A 258 9.70 17.43 -0.16
CA GLN A 258 8.38 17.72 0.37
C GLN A 258 7.49 18.30 -0.73
N VAL A 259 6.39 17.63 -1.05
CA VAL A 259 5.44 18.04 -2.09
C VAL A 259 4.09 18.32 -1.46
N VAL A 260 3.46 19.44 -1.79
CA VAL A 260 2.05 19.67 -1.45
C VAL A 260 1.20 19.58 -2.71
N LEU A 261 0.19 18.72 -2.66
CA LEU A 261 -0.84 18.57 -3.69
C LEU A 261 -2.10 19.29 -3.23
N CYS A 262 -2.54 20.28 -4.00
CA CYS A 262 -3.79 20.96 -3.74
C CYS A 262 -4.91 20.27 -4.52
N GLY A 263 -5.77 19.53 -3.82
CA GLY A 263 -6.82 18.68 -4.39
C GLY A 263 -6.49 17.20 -4.30
N TYR A 264 -7.49 16.37 -4.00
CA TYR A 264 -7.42 14.92 -3.89
C TYR A 264 -8.59 14.21 -4.60
N GLY A 265 -9.06 14.82 -5.69
CA GLY A 265 -9.85 14.14 -6.72
C GLY A 265 -9.02 13.10 -7.48
N GLU A 266 -9.49 12.62 -8.64
CA GLU A 266 -8.80 11.57 -9.39
C GLU A 266 -7.39 12.00 -9.86
N VAL A 267 -7.22 13.24 -10.34
CA VAL A 267 -5.90 13.81 -10.69
C VAL A 267 -4.98 13.84 -9.47
N GLY A 268 -5.46 14.39 -8.36
CA GLY A 268 -4.70 14.48 -7.11
C GLY A 268 -4.28 13.11 -6.58
N LYS A 269 -5.17 12.11 -6.62
CA LYS A 269 -4.85 10.72 -6.26
C LYS A 269 -3.76 10.15 -7.14
N GLY A 270 -3.83 10.37 -8.45
CA GLY A 270 -2.83 9.88 -9.41
C GLY A 270 -1.46 10.47 -9.10
N CYS A 271 -1.40 11.80 -8.94
CA CYS A 271 -0.18 12.50 -8.60
C CYS A 271 0.38 12.08 -7.25
N ALA A 272 -0.46 11.93 -6.22
CA ALA A 272 -0.05 11.54 -4.88
C ALA A 272 0.58 10.15 -4.85
N GLN A 273 -0.05 9.19 -5.52
CA GLN A 273 0.45 7.82 -5.62
C GLN A 273 1.80 7.77 -6.35
N ALA A 274 1.94 8.50 -7.45
CA ALA A 274 3.17 8.55 -8.24
C ALA A 274 4.34 9.12 -7.43
N LEU A 275 4.12 10.27 -6.79
CA LEU A 275 5.15 10.97 -6.03
C LEU A 275 5.52 10.20 -4.76
N LYS A 276 4.55 9.58 -4.07
CA LYS A 276 4.83 8.69 -2.93
C LYS A 276 5.67 7.49 -3.34
N ALA A 277 5.40 6.89 -4.49
CA ALA A 277 6.17 5.76 -5.00
C ALA A 277 7.63 6.12 -5.32
N LEU A 278 7.91 7.38 -5.69
CA LEU A 278 9.27 7.90 -5.87
C LEU A 278 9.97 8.33 -4.56
N GLY A 279 9.31 8.15 -3.41
CA GLY A 279 9.86 8.51 -2.10
C GLY A 279 9.70 9.98 -1.72
N CYS A 280 8.80 10.73 -2.37
CA CYS A 280 8.44 12.08 -1.93
C CYS A 280 7.65 12.04 -0.60
N ILE A 281 7.82 13.07 0.22
CA ILE A 281 6.96 13.34 1.39
C ILE A 281 5.78 14.18 0.89
N VAL A 282 4.64 13.53 0.68
CA VAL A 282 3.46 14.16 0.07
C VAL A 282 2.46 14.63 1.12
N TYR A 283 2.14 15.91 1.08
CA TYR A 283 1.04 16.55 1.80
C TYR A 283 -0.12 16.83 0.85
N VAL A 284 -1.34 16.80 1.38
CA VAL A 284 -2.55 17.06 0.60
C VAL A 284 -3.33 18.21 1.22
N THR A 285 -3.92 19.08 0.41
CA THR A 285 -4.94 20.04 0.86
C THR A 285 -6.26 19.69 0.20
N GLU A 286 -7.35 19.66 0.97
CA GLU A 286 -8.69 19.36 0.44
C GLU A 286 -9.76 20.19 1.14
N ILE A 287 -10.81 20.51 0.39
CA ILE A 287 -12.05 21.12 0.87
C ILE A 287 -13.16 20.08 1.04
N ASP A 288 -13.13 18.99 0.27
CA ASP A 288 -14.11 17.92 0.38
C ASP A 288 -13.68 16.94 1.49
N PRO A 289 -14.51 16.75 2.55
CA PRO A 289 -14.15 15.87 3.65
C PRO A 289 -14.04 14.40 3.25
N ILE A 290 -14.71 13.95 2.19
CA ILE A 290 -14.61 12.58 1.67
C ILE A 290 -13.25 12.38 1.02
N CYS A 291 -12.84 13.31 0.14
CA CYS A 291 -11.53 13.27 -0.49
C CYS A 291 -10.40 13.43 0.54
N ALA A 292 -10.56 14.31 1.52
CA ALA A 292 -9.61 14.46 2.63
C ALA A 292 -9.48 13.19 3.47
N LEU A 293 -10.61 12.55 3.82
CA LEU A 293 -10.59 11.28 4.55
C LEU A 293 -9.90 10.19 3.73
N GLN A 294 -10.15 10.13 2.41
CA GLN A 294 -9.45 9.21 1.50
C GLN A 294 -7.93 9.45 1.51
N ALA A 295 -7.49 10.71 1.44
CA ALA A 295 -6.07 11.05 1.53
C ALA A 295 -5.44 10.56 2.85
N CYS A 296 -6.13 10.76 3.98
CA CYS A 296 -5.70 10.23 5.27
C CYS A 296 -5.60 8.69 5.26
N MET A 297 -6.61 8.01 4.72
CA MET A 297 -6.63 6.54 4.64
C MET A 297 -5.58 5.97 3.68
N ASP A 298 -5.22 6.70 2.62
CA ASP A 298 -4.11 6.36 1.71
C ASP A 298 -2.73 6.69 2.32
N GLY A 299 -2.70 7.21 3.55
CA GLY A 299 -1.50 7.51 4.32
C GLY A 299 -0.81 8.80 3.88
N PHE A 300 -1.60 9.82 3.50
CA PHE A 300 -1.14 11.19 3.27
C PHE A 300 -1.59 12.10 4.40
N ARG A 301 -0.75 13.07 4.77
CA ARG A 301 -1.13 14.07 5.76
C ARG A 301 -1.92 15.19 5.08
N VAL A 302 -3.15 15.39 5.53
CA VAL A 302 -3.99 16.53 5.09
C VAL A 302 -3.63 17.75 5.92
N VAL A 303 -3.29 18.86 5.24
CA VAL A 303 -2.84 20.13 5.84
C VAL A 303 -3.54 21.31 5.17
N LYS A 304 -3.52 22.47 5.82
CA LYS A 304 -3.84 23.73 5.12
C LYS A 304 -2.59 24.18 4.35
N LEU A 305 -2.77 24.77 3.17
CA LEU A 305 -1.64 25.23 2.34
C LEU A 305 -0.69 26.15 3.14
N ASN A 306 -1.25 27.08 3.91
CA ASN A 306 -0.51 28.02 4.77
C ASN A 306 0.36 27.35 5.85
N GLU A 307 0.06 26.11 6.27
CA GLU A 307 0.83 25.40 7.30
C GLU A 307 2.15 24.83 6.73
N GLY A 308 2.18 24.48 5.44
CA GLY A 308 3.34 23.84 4.78
C GLY A 308 4.06 24.71 3.74
N ILE A 309 3.48 25.81 3.28
CA ILE A 309 3.97 26.59 2.12
C ILE A 309 5.43 27.07 2.24
N ARG A 310 5.91 27.27 3.47
CA ARG A 310 7.28 27.76 3.76
C ARG A 310 8.36 26.68 3.63
N THR A 311 7.99 25.40 3.72
CA THR A 311 8.96 24.28 3.82
C THR A 311 8.96 23.37 2.60
N VAL A 312 7.86 23.33 1.85
CA VAL A 312 7.70 22.47 0.66
C VAL A 312 8.66 22.83 -0.47
N ASP A 313 9.10 21.81 -1.20
CA ASP A 313 9.93 21.92 -2.40
C ASP A 313 9.11 22.05 -3.68
N VAL A 314 7.93 21.43 -3.71
CA VAL A 314 7.07 21.39 -4.90
C VAL A 314 5.62 21.63 -4.47
N VAL A 315 4.93 22.48 -5.22
CA VAL A 315 3.50 22.77 -5.07
C VAL A 315 2.83 22.42 -6.39
N ILE A 316 1.83 21.54 -6.34
CA ILE A 316 1.07 21.12 -7.52
C ILE A 316 -0.42 21.35 -7.27
N THR A 317 -1.07 22.11 -8.15
CA THR A 317 -2.53 22.32 -8.10
C THR A 317 -3.25 21.30 -8.98
N CYS A 318 -4.33 20.69 -8.48
CA CYS A 318 -5.12 19.68 -9.20
C CYS A 318 -6.60 19.71 -8.78
N THR A 319 -7.12 20.90 -8.55
CA THR A 319 -8.47 21.14 -8.00
C THR A 319 -9.53 21.42 -9.06
N GLY A 320 -9.14 21.91 -10.24
CA GLY A 320 -10.05 22.51 -11.22
C GLY A 320 -10.69 23.83 -10.76
N ASN A 321 -10.23 24.42 -9.66
CA ASN A 321 -10.77 25.66 -9.07
C ASN A 321 -9.93 26.89 -9.50
N LYS A 322 -10.17 28.05 -8.88
CA LYS A 322 -9.44 29.29 -9.16
C LYS A 322 -8.73 29.80 -7.90
N ASN A 323 -7.56 30.41 -8.08
CA ASN A 323 -6.79 31.10 -7.04
C ASN A 323 -6.47 30.21 -5.82
N VAL A 324 -6.13 28.96 -6.07
CA VAL A 324 -5.72 28.01 -5.03
C VAL A 324 -4.33 28.38 -4.49
N VAL A 325 -3.42 28.76 -5.39
CA VAL A 325 -2.10 29.31 -5.06
C VAL A 325 -2.09 30.78 -5.47
N THR A 326 -2.09 31.68 -4.49
CA THR A 326 -2.14 33.14 -4.67
C THR A 326 -0.75 33.77 -4.58
N ARG A 327 -0.63 35.07 -4.90
CA ARG A 327 0.59 35.85 -4.67
C ARG A 327 1.12 35.70 -3.24
N GLU A 328 0.22 35.82 -2.25
CA GLU A 328 0.57 35.72 -0.83
C GLU A 328 1.19 34.36 -0.47
N HIS A 329 0.71 33.27 -1.08
CA HIS A 329 1.31 31.95 -0.89
C HIS A 329 2.72 31.92 -1.51
N MET A 330 2.86 32.42 -2.74
CA MET A 330 4.14 32.45 -3.46
C MET A 330 5.17 33.33 -2.75
N ASP A 331 4.80 34.47 -2.19
CA ASP A 331 5.69 35.34 -1.40
C ASP A 331 6.29 34.61 -0.18
N LYS A 332 5.57 33.63 0.40
CA LYS A 332 6.02 32.84 1.56
C LYS A 332 6.82 31.58 1.21
N MET A 333 6.86 31.16 -0.06
CA MET A 333 7.60 29.94 -0.47
C MET A 333 9.10 30.08 -0.28
N LYS A 334 9.81 28.97 -0.10
CA LYS A 334 11.28 28.97 -0.05
C LYS A 334 11.90 29.21 -1.43
N ASN A 335 13.17 29.61 -1.43
CA ASN A 335 13.97 29.75 -2.64
C ASN A 335 14.07 28.41 -3.40
N GLY A 336 13.83 28.42 -4.71
CA GLY A 336 13.87 27.24 -5.57
C GLY A 336 12.64 26.34 -5.50
N CYS A 337 11.54 26.78 -4.89
CA CYS A 337 10.27 26.05 -4.91
C CYS A 337 9.75 25.90 -6.34
N ILE A 338 9.32 24.69 -6.73
CA ILE A 338 8.66 24.43 -8.01
C ILE A 338 7.15 24.60 -7.84
N VAL A 339 6.53 25.34 -8.75
CA VAL A 339 5.08 25.54 -8.79
C VAL A 339 4.55 25.12 -10.16
N CYS A 340 3.57 24.22 -10.19
CA CYS A 340 2.96 23.77 -11.43
C CYS A 340 1.50 23.37 -11.24
N ASN A 341 0.79 23.24 -12.37
CA ASN A 341 -0.63 22.93 -12.40
C ASN A 341 -0.90 21.65 -13.18
N MET A 342 -1.61 20.73 -12.56
CA MET A 342 -2.13 19.49 -13.15
C MET A 342 -3.64 19.52 -13.41
N GLY A 343 -4.35 20.52 -12.90
CA GLY A 343 -5.77 20.66 -13.20
C GLY A 343 -6.03 21.43 -14.49
N HIS A 344 -7.25 21.30 -15.00
CA HIS A 344 -7.64 21.82 -16.31
C HIS A 344 -7.63 23.37 -16.39
N SER A 345 -7.88 24.08 -15.29
CA SER A 345 -7.91 25.55 -15.33
C SER A 345 -6.51 26.12 -15.14
N ASN A 346 -6.06 26.98 -16.05
CA ASN A 346 -4.85 27.79 -15.86
C ASN A 346 -5.00 28.86 -14.76
N THR A 347 -6.19 28.97 -14.14
CA THR A 347 -6.47 29.95 -13.07
C THR A 347 -6.26 29.41 -11.66
N GLU A 348 -5.84 28.16 -11.50
CA GLU A 348 -5.53 27.58 -10.18
C GLU A 348 -4.36 28.30 -9.49
N ILE A 349 -3.42 28.83 -10.28
CA ILE A 349 -2.30 29.64 -9.83
C ILE A 349 -2.53 31.07 -10.30
N ASP A 350 -2.39 32.04 -9.39
CA ASP A 350 -2.53 33.47 -9.70
C ASP A 350 -1.27 34.03 -10.40
N VAL A 351 -1.04 33.61 -11.64
CA VAL A 351 0.14 34.04 -12.43
C VAL A 351 0.06 35.52 -12.82
N ASN A 352 -1.14 36.07 -13.00
CA ASN A 352 -1.32 37.48 -13.37
C ASN A 352 -0.76 38.41 -12.28
N SER A 353 -0.93 38.06 -11.01
CA SER A 353 -0.35 38.81 -9.89
C SER A 353 1.19 38.84 -9.87
N LEU A 354 1.86 37.99 -10.67
CA LEU A 354 3.31 37.94 -10.80
C LEU A 354 3.83 38.82 -11.95
N ARG A 355 2.94 39.38 -12.78
CA ARG A 355 3.28 40.28 -13.91
C ARG A 355 3.42 41.72 -13.42
N THR A 356 4.42 41.95 -12.57
CA THR A 356 4.70 43.24 -11.94
C THR A 356 6.10 43.73 -12.31
N SER A 357 6.33 45.04 -12.35
CA SER A 357 7.64 45.62 -12.68
C SER A 357 8.73 45.29 -11.65
N GLU A 358 8.35 44.92 -10.44
CA GLU A 358 9.24 44.53 -9.35
C GLU A 358 9.80 43.10 -9.47
N LEU A 359 9.11 42.20 -10.19
CA LEU A 359 9.51 40.80 -10.31
C LEU A 359 10.22 40.59 -11.64
N GLN A 360 11.44 40.05 -11.58
CA GLN A 360 12.18 39.70 -12.78
C GLN A 360 11.77 38.31 -13.25
N TRP A 361 11.43 38.20 -14.54
CA TRP A 361 11.13 36.93 -15.20
C TRP A 361 12.30 36.53 -16.08
N GLU A 362 12.81 35.33 -15.88
CA GLU A 362 13.87 34.75 -16.70
C GLU A 362 13.40 33.42 -17.28
N LYS A 363 13.32 33.36 -18.61
CA LYS A 363 12.98 32.12 -19.32
C LYS A 363 14.20 31.20 -19.34
N MET A 364 14.10 30.05 -18.68
CA MET A 364 15.21 29.10 -18.58
C MET A 364 15.24 28.13 -19.76
N ARG A 365 14.07 27.63 -20.13
CA ARG A 365 13.85 26.73 -21.27
C ARG A 365 12.38 26.81 -21.69
N SER A 366 12.00 26.03 -22.70
CA SER A 366 10.59 25.93 -23.08
C SER A 366 9.74 25.50 -21.87
N GLN A 367 8.68 26.25 -21.59
CA GLN A 367 7.74 26.00 -20.48
C GLN A 367 8.35 26.05 -19.06
N VAL A 368 9.50 26.70 -18.86
CA VAL A 368 10.11 26.85 -17.53
C VAL A 368 10.62 28.26 -17.35
N ASP A 369 10.04 28.96 -16.37
CA ASP A 369 10.38 30.33 -16.03
C ASP A 369 10.85 30.42 -14.58
N HIS A 370 11.91 31.18 -14.35
CA HIS A 370 12.28 31.63 -13.02
C HIS A 370 11.65 33.00 -12.76
N ILE A 371 10.96 33.11 -11.63
CA ILE A 371 10.40 34.37 -11.15
C ILE A 371 11.22 34.79 -9.93
N ILE A 372 11.87 35.94 -10.01
CA ILE A 372 12.86 36.41 -9.04
C ILE A 372 12.30 37.62 -8.28
N TRP A 373 12.29 37.50 -6.95
CA TRP A 373 11.85 38.56 -6.04
C TRP A 373 12.98 39.57 -5.78
N PRO A 374 12.65 40.86 -5.64
CA PRO A 374 13.63 41.88 -5.31
C PRO A 374 14.13 41.70 -3.86
N GLY A 375 15.44 41.84 -3.65
CA GLY A 375 16.07 41.76 -2.33
C GLY A 375 17.47 41.15 -2.37
N PRO A 376 18.24 41.23 -1.26
CA PRO A 376 19.64 40.80 -1.21
C PRO A 376 19.82 39.29 -1.44
N ASP A 377 18.82 38.47 -1.12
CA ASP A 377 18.87 37.01 -1.24
C ASP A 377 18.36 36.48 -2.60
N GLY A 378 17.75 37.34 -3.43
CA GLY A 378 17.29 37.00 -4.78
C GLY A 378 16.42 35.74 -4.87
N LYS A 379 15.41 35.60 -4.01
CA LYS A 379 14.53 34.42 -3.98
C LYS A 379 13.94 34.16 -5.37
N ARG A 380 14.07 32.91 -5.84
CA ARG A 380 13.50 32.43 -7.11
C ARG A 380 12.43 31.37 -6.91
N ILE A 381 11.38 31.40 -7.72
CA ILE A 381 10.40 30.33 -7.88
C ILE A 381 10.51 29.78 -9.30
N ILE A 382 10.44 28.46 -9.44
CA ILE A 382 10.44 27.77 -10.73
C ILE A 382 8.98 27.53 -11.12
N LEU A 383 8.45 28.32 -12.05
CA LEU A 383 7.09 28.18 -12.56
C LEU A 383 7.11 27.34 -13.83
N LEU A 384 6.32 26.25 -13.85
CA LEU A 384 6.19 25.41 -15.02
C LEU A 384 4.98 25.81 -15.86
N ALA A 385 5.16 25.81 -17.18
CA ALA A 385 4.15 26.08 -18.20
C ALA A 385 3.34 27.38 -17.98
N GLU A 386 3.92 28.37 -17.29
CA GLU A 386 3.22 29.59 -16.87
C GLU A 386 1.88 29.30 -16.16
N GLY A 387 1.79 28.22 -15.38
CA GLY A 387 0.58 27.80 -14.68
C GLY A 387 -0.47 27.07 -15.54
N ARG A 388 -0.19 26.81 -16.82
CA ARG A 388 -0.99 25.90 -17.68
C ARG A 388 -0.77 24.43 -17.29
N LEU A 389 -1.56 23.53 -17.88
CA LEU A 389 -1.47 22.09 -17.62
C LEU A 389 -0.08 21.54 -17.95
N VAL A 390 0.63 21.04 -16.94
CA VAL A 390 2.02 20.63 -17.10
C VAL A 390 2.18 19.29 -17.82
N ASN A 391 1.15 18.42 -17.83
CA ASN A 391 1.16 17.11 -18.50
C ASN A 391 1.07 17.23 -20.01
N LEU A 392 0.40 18.27 -20.51
CA LEU A 392 0.31 18.54 -21.94
C LEU A 392 1.43 19.48 -22.41
N SER A 393 1.84 20.41 -21.54
CA SER A 393 2.83 21.42 -21.92
C SER A 393 4.27 20.91 -21.81
N CYS A 394 4.56 20.07 -20.81
CA CYS A 394 5.91 19.59 -20.50
C CYS A 394 6.07 18.06 -20.65
N SER A 395 5.02 17.34 -21.03
CA SER A 395 4.98 15.88 -21.18
C SER A 395 3.99 15.52 -22.32
N SER A 396 3.69 14.24 -22.46
CA SER A 396 2.75 13.68 -23.43
C SER A 396 1.83 12.67 -22.72
N VAL A 397 0.56 12.60 -23.13
CA VAL A 397 -0.38 11.60 -22.64
C VAL A 397 -0.03 10.23 -23.23
N SER A 398 -0.15 9.17 -22.42
CA SER A 398 0.08 7.80 -22.85
C SER A 398 -0.91 7.38 -23.95
N SER A 399 -0.40 6.85 -25.07
CA SER A 399 -1.23 6.35 -26.18
C SER A 399 -2.21 5.27 -25.73
N PHE A 400 -1.82 4.41 -24.78
CA PHE A 400 -2.72 3.37 -24.24
C PHE A 400 -3.92 3.98 -23.52
N VAL A 401 -3.71 5.04 -22.75
CA VAL A 401 -4.83 5.74 -22.07
C VAL A 401 -5.67 6.50 -23.09
N ALA A 402 -5.04 7.14 -24.08
CA ALA A 402 -5.74 7.81 -25.17
C ALA A 402 -6.59 6.83 -26.00
N SER A 403 -6.17 5.58 -26.16
CA SER A 403 -6.94 4.50 -26.80
C SER A 403 -8.28 4.26 -26.11
N ILE A 404 -8.27 4.24 -24.78
CA ILE A 404 -9.46 4.02 -23.96
C ILE A 404 -10.45 5.16 -24.19
N THR A 405 -9.97 6.40 -24.11
CA THR A 405 -10.77 7.60 -24.35
C THR A 405 -11.32 7.64 -25.78
N ALA A 406 -10.46 7.40 -26.77
CA ALA A 406 -10.84 7.42 -28.19
C ALA A 406 -11.87 6.34 -28.53
N ALA A 407 -11.72 5.12 -28.01
CA ALA A 407 -12.72 4.06 -28.17
C ALA A 407 -14.05 4.42 -27.50
N THR A 408 -14.01 5.11 -26.36
CA THR A 408 -15.19 5.60 -25.65
C THR A 408 -15.92 6.67 -26.45
N GLN A 409 -15.19 7.64 -27.02
CA GLN A 409 -15.73 8.68 -27.91
C GLN A 409 -16.34 8.07 -29.18
N ALA A 410 -15.64 7.14 -29.82
CA ALA A 410 -16.14 6.45 -31.02
C ALA A 410 -17.44 5.69 -30.75
N LEU A 411 -17.53 4.96 -29.62
CA LEU A 411 -18.77 4.27 -29.24
C LEU A 411 -19.90 5.23 -28.86
N ALA A 412 -19.59 6.34 -28.19
CA ALA A 412 -20.57 7.38 -27.90
C ALA A 412 -21.18 7.98 -29.18
N LEU A 413 -20.34 8.22 -30.20
CA LEU A 413 -20.77 8.67 -31.52
C LEU A 413 -21.65 7.62 -32.21
N ILE A 414 -21.23 6.35 -32.20
CA ILE A 414 -22.00 5.24 -32.78
C ILE A 414 -23.37 5.11 -32.11
N GLU A 415 -23.41 5.21 -30.78
CA GLU A 415 -24.65 5.11 -30.00
C GLU A 415 -25.61 6.25 -30.31
N LEU A 416 -25.15 7.50 -30.26
CA LEU A 416 -26.02 8.65 -30.54
C LEU A 416 -26.48 8.67 -32.00
N PHE A 417 -25.60 8.35 -32.95
CA PHE A 417 -25.91 8.43 -34.38
C PHE A 417 -26.94 7.38 -34.80
N ASN A 418 -26.86 6.17 -34.24
CA ASN A 418 -27.73 5.04 -34.56
C ASN A 418 -28.90 4.87 -33.58
N ALA A 419 -29.04 5.74 -32.58
CA ALA A 419 -30.13 5.70 -31.63
C ALA A 419 -31.50 5.79 -32.37
N PRO A 420 -32.45 4.89 -32.08
CA PRO A 420 -33.78 4.99 -32.66
C PRO A 420 -34.46 6.30 -32.24
N PRO A 421 -35.30 6.91 -33.10
CA PRO A 421 -36.01 8.14 -32.78
C PRO A 421 -36.73 8.06 -31.43
N GLY A 422 -36.52 9.08 -30.58
CA GLY A 422 -37.14 9.16 -29.25
C GLY A 422 -36.38 8.46 -28.11
N ARG A 423 -35.29 7.73 -28.38
CA ARG A 423 -34.44 7.13 -27.32
C ARG A 423 -33.79 8.18 -26.42
N TYR A 424 -33.24 9.23 -27.02
CA TYR A 424 -32.61 10.35 -26.32
C TYR A 424 -33.40 11.64 -26.56
N LYS A 425 -33.67 12.39 -25.48
CA LYS A 425 -34.26 13.73 -25.54
C LYS A 425 -33.13 14.76 -25.59
N ALA A 426 -33.47 16.04 -25.73
CA ALA A 426 -32.49 17.12 -25.69
C ALA A 426 -31.99 17.36 -24.25
N ASP A 427 -31.14 16.45 -23.77
CA ASP A 427 -30.54 16.48 -22.44
C ASP A 427 -29.15 15.83 -22.47
N VAL A 428 -28.44 15.89 -21.34
CA VAL A 428 -27.10 15.34 -21.16
C VAL A 428 -27.18 13.95 -20.53
N TYR A 429 -26.67 12.95 -21.24
CA TYR A 429 -26.69 11.54 -20.84
C TYR A 429 -25.30 11.02 -20.52
N LEU A 430 -25.21 10.11 -19.55
CA LEU A 430 -24.02 9.28 -19.36
C LEU A 430 -23.96 8.19 -20.42
N LEU A 431 -22.74 7.81 -20.82
CA LEU A 431 -22.53 6.64 -21.67
C LEU A 431 -23.14 5.39 -21.00
N PRO A 432 -23.92 4.55 -21.73
CA PRO A 432 -24.43 3.32 -21.17
C PRO A 432 -23.29 2.43 -20.64
N LYS A 433 -23.42 1.96 -19.40
CA LYS A 433 -22.36 1.20 -18.72
C LYS A 433 -21.87 -0.03 -19.50
N LYS A 434 -22.75 -0.69 -20.25
CA LYS A 434 -22.38 -1.83 -21.10
C LYS A 434 -21.34 -1.44 -22.17
N MET A 435 -21.42 -0.22 -22.70
CA MET A 435 -20.44 0.30 -23.65
C MET A 435 -19.11 0.62 -22.96
N ASP A 436 -19.17 1.16 -21.74
CA ASP A 436 -17.99 1.42 -20.90
C ASP A 436 -17.24 0.11 -20.59
N GLU A 437 -17.97 -0.96 -20.22
CA GLU A 437 -17.42 -2.31 -20.02
C GLU A 437 -16.87 -2.91 -21.31
N TYR A 438 -17.52 -2.63 -22.45
CA TYR A 438 -17.04 -3.07 -23.75
C TYR A 438 -15.71 -2.41 -24.12
N VAL A 439 -15.57 -1.09 -23.93
CA VAL A 439 -14.28 -0.40 -24.10
C VAL A 439 -13.20 -1.07 -23.28
N ALA A 440 -13.45 -1.32 -21.99
CA ALA A 440 -12.48 -1.98 -21.12
C ALA A 440 -12.08 -3.36 -21.69
N SER A 441 -13.05 -4.16 -22.14
CA SER A 441 -12.80 -5.50 -22.70
C SER A 441 -11.89 -5.49 -23.94
N LEU A 442 -11.93 -4.45 -24.76
CA LEU A 442 -11.10 -4.32 -25.96
C LEU A 442 -9.61 -4.13 -25.63
N HIS A 443 -9.28 -3.68 -24.42
CA HIS A 443 -7.89 -3.39 -24.02
C HIS A 443 -7.23 -4.52 -23.24
N LEU A 444 -8.01 -5.42 -22.63
CA LEU A 444 -7.50 -6.49 -21.77
C LEU A 444 -6.58 -7.51 -22.47
N PRO A 445 -6.82 -7.91 -23.73
CA PRO A 445 -5.93 -8.87 -24.41
C PRO A 445 -4.47 -8.41 -24.51
N THR A 446 -4.22 -7.10 -24.70
CA THR A 446 -2.86 -6.54 -24.78
C THR A 446 -2.11 -6.62 -23.45
N LEU A 447 -2.85 -6.72 -22.33
CA LEU A 447 -2.30 -6.86 -20.98
C LEU A 447 -2.23 -8.32 -20.50
N ASP A 448 -2.45 -9.29 -21.39
CA ASP A 448 -2.56 -10.72 -21.06
C ASP A 448 -3.62 -10.99 -19.96
N ALA A 449 -4.70 -10.19 -19.96
CA ALA A 449 -5.77 -10.28 -18.98
C ALA A 449 -6.93 -11.13 -19.52
N HIS A 450 -7.25 -12.20 -18.78
CA HIS A 450 -8.33 -13.13 -19.13
C HIS A 450 -9.54 -12.94 -18.21
N LEU A 451 -10.66 -12.45 -18.77
CA LEU A 451 -11.90 -12.31 -18.03
C LEU A 451 -12.51 -13.67 -17.69
N THR A 452 -12.92 -13.83 -16.43
CA THR A 452 -13.76 -14.97 -16.03
C THR A 452 -15.19 -14.76 -16.52
N GLU A 453 -15.77 -15.76 -17.16
CA GLU A 453 -17.17 -15.75 -17.57
C GLU A 453 -18.06 -16.26 -16.44
N LEU A 454 -19.18 -15.58 -16.21
CA LEU A 454 -20.19 -16.08 -15.28
C LEU A 454 -20.80 -17.38 -15.83
N THR A 455 -21.01 -18.37 -14.96
CA THR A 455 -21.90 -19.49 -15.27
C THR A 455 -23.36 -19.02 -15.28
N ASP A 456 -24.25 -19.80 -15.91
CA ASP A 456 -25.69 -19.47 -15.92
C ASP A 456 -26.27 -19.39 -14.50
N ASP A 457 -25.78 -20.24 -13.58
CA ASP A 457 -26.16 -20.22 -12.17
C ASP A 457 -25.71 -18.95 -11.46
N GLN A 458 -24.46 -18.51 -11.65
CA GLN A 458 -23.97 -17.27 -11.06
C GLN A 458 -24.73 -16.04 -11.59
N ALA A 459 -25.02 -16.00 -12.90
CA ALA A 459 -25.78 -14.92 -13.52
C ALA A 459 -27.21 -14.84 -12.96
N ARG A 460 -27.89 -15.99 -12.81
CA ARG A 460 -29.20 -16.07 -12.15
C ARG A 460 -29.14 -15.64 -10.69
N TYR A 461 -28.16 -16.13 -9.94
CA TYR A 461 -28.00 -15.82 -8.52
C TYR A 461 -27.81 -14.31 -8.27
N MET A 462 -27.03 -13.65 -9.13
CA MET A 462 -26.78 -12.22 -9.04
C MET A 462 -27.86 -11.35 -9.70
N GLY A 463 -28.78 -11.93 -10.47
CA GLY A 463 -29.76 -11.20 -11.26
C GLY A 463 -29.14 -10.37 -12.39
N LEU A 464 -28.05 -10.86 -13.00
CA LEU A 464 -27.29 -10.17 -14.05
C LEU A 464 -27.37 -10.91 -15.38
N ASN A 465 -27.16 -10.18 -16.49
CA ASN A 465 -26.88 -10.80 -17.79
C ASN A 465 -25.39 -11.19 -17.84
N LYS A 466 -25.06 -12.35 -18.44
CA LYS A 466 -23.68 -12.83 -18.63
C LYS A 466 -22.82 -11.85 -19.43
N ALA A 467 -23.44 -11.08 -20.32
CA ALA A 467 -22.80 -10.04 -21.13
C ALA A 467 -22.89 -8.63 -20.50
N GLY A 468 -23.25 -8.53 -19.22
CA GLY A 468 -23.39 -7.27 -18.49
C GLY A 468 -24.67 -6.47 -18.84
N PRO A 469 -24.84 -5.27 -18.24
CA PRO A 469 -23.86 -4.61 -17.36
C PRO A 469 -23.63 -5.34 -16.04
N PHE A 470 -22.40 -5.40 -15.55
CA PHE A 470 -22.02 -6.19 -14.35
C PHE A 470 -22.17 -5.43 -13.03
N LYS A 471 -22.42 -4.13 -13.08
CA LYS A 471 -22.64 -3.26 -11.92
C LYS A 471 -23.81 -2.31 -12.16
N PRO A 472 -24.54 -1.90 -11.11
CA PRO A 472 -25.57 -0.88 -11.24
C PRO A 472 -24.97 0.50 -11.55
N ASN A 473 -25.78 1.41 -12.10
CA ASN A 473 -25.31 2.74 -12.53
C ASN A 473 -24.66 3.57 -11.41
N TYR A 474 -25.13 3.42 -10.17
CA TYR A 474 -24.58 4.13 -9.01
C TYR A 474 -23.24 3.57 -8.48
N TYR A 475 -22.73 2.47 -9.04
CA TYR A 475 -21.46 1.87 -8.59
C TYR A 475 -20.26 2.74 -9.01
N SER A 476 -19.48 3.22 -8.03
CA SER A 476 -18.47 4.26 -8.23
C SER A 476 -17.05 3.77 -8.54
N TYR A 477 -16.84 2.45 -8.65
CA TYR A 477 -15.52 1.82 -8.92
C TYR A 477 -14.37 2.49 -8.12
N PHE A 478 -14.59 2.68 -6.81
CA PHE A 478 -13.58 3.28 -5.95
C PHE A 478 -12.33 2.40 -5.93
N ILE A 479 -11.19 3.04 -6.18
CA ILE A 479 -9.89 2.45 -5.89
C ILE A 479 -9.68 2.67 -4.41
N SER A 480 -10.13 1.72 -3.60
CA SER A 480 -9.38 1.46 -2.38
C SER A 480 -8.05 0.85 -2.85
N ASN A 481 -6.91 1.35 -2.38
CA ASN A 481 -5.70 0.52 -2.31
C ASN A 481 -5.89 -0.60 -1.26
N MET A 482 -6.99 -1.34 -1.38
CA MET A 482 -7.07 -2.72 -0.90
C MET A 482 -6.53 -3.55 -2.05
N THR A 483 -5.38 -4.18 -1.81
CA THR A 483 -4.99 -5.37 -2.55
C THR A 483 -6.08 -6.44 -2.33
N SER A 484 -7.07 -6.43 -3.22
CA SER A 484 -8.16 -7.39 -3.37
C SER A 484 -7.59 -8.73 -3.92
N GLU A 485 -8.07 -9.93 -3.63
CA GLU A 485 -9.46 -10.37 -3.59
C GLU A 485 -9.70 -11.56 -2.64
N LYS A 486 -10.82 -11.49 -1.92
CA LYS A 486 -11.80 -12.59 -1.78
C LYS A 486 -13.05 -12.16 -2.55
N SER A 487 -13.86 -13.11 -3.02
CA SER A 487 -15.32 -13.14 -2.77
C SER A 487 -15.96 -14.39 -3.38
N HIS A 488 -16.63 -15.20 -2.55
CA HIS A 488 -17.95 -15.75 -2.84
C HIS A 488 -18.60 -16.30 -1.56
N PHE A 489 -19.93 -16.21 -1.55
CA PHE A 489 -20.94 -16.75 -0.62
C PHE A 489 -21.43 -15.85 0.53
N LEU A 490 -22.60 -15.30 0.25
CA LEU A 490 -23.66 -14.92 1.20
C LEU A 490 -24.80 -15.94 1.00
N ILE A 491 -25.65 -16.08 2.02
CA ILE A 491 -26.94 -16.79 2.08
C ILE A 491 -26.88 -18.31 2.34
N PHE A 492 -27.04 -18.72 3.60
CA PHE A 492 -28.12 -19.60 4.11
C PHE A 492 -27.91 -19.90 5.61
N GLY A 493 -28.97 -19.90 6.42
CA GLY A 493 -29.01 -20.62 7.71
C GLY A 493 -29.47 -19.82 8.93
N PHE A 494 -30.79 -19.80 9.13
CA PHE A 494 -31.50 -19.40 10.34
C PHE A 494 -31.49 -20.54 11.39
N LEU A 495 -31.67 -20.20 12.69
CA LEU A 495 -31.75 -21.06 13.91
C LEU A 495 -30.42 -21.66 14.42
N VAL A 496 -29.98 -21.52 15.68
CA VAL A 496 -30.66 -21.83 16.96
C VAL A 496 -30.13 -20.96 18.12
N ILE A 497 -31.03 -20.55 19.01
CA ILE A 497 -30.82 -19.84 20.29
C ILE A 497 -30.58 -20.86 21.43
N CYS A 498 -29.90 -20.43 22.50
CA CYS A 498 -29.70 -21.07 23.83
C CYS A 498 -28.56 -22.11 23.89
N SER A 499 -27.65 -22.12 24.87
CA SER A 499 -27.67 -21.65 26.26
C SER A 499 -26.26 -21.39 26.79
N MET A 500 -26.12 -20.39 27.67
CA MET A 500 -25.00 -20.28 28.60
C MET A 500 -24.93 -21.51 29.51
N THR A 501 -23.74 -22.11 29.66
CA THR A 501 -23.16 -22.44 30.97
C THR A 501 -21.69 -22.84 30.84
N ILE A 502 -20.96 -22.47 31.88
CA ILE A 502 -19.52 -22.54 32.08
C ILE A 502 -19.08 -24.00 32.33
N GLN A 503 -18.13 -24.53 31.55
CA GLN A 503 -17.00 -25.32 32.07
C GLN A 503 -15.95 -25.65 31.00
N ILE A 504 -14.70 -25.66 31.46
CA ILE A 504 -13.44 -25.84 30.76
C ILE A 504 -13.37 -27.22 30.07
N SER A 505 -13.08 -27.25 28.76
CA SER A 505 -12.64 -28.46 28.05
C SER A 505 -11.87 -28.06 26.78
N ALA A 506 -10.75 -28.73 26.50
CA ALA A 506 -9.83 -28.47 25.41
C ALA A 506 -10.54 -28.38 24.04
N LYS A 507 -10.26 -27.32 23.27
CA LYS A 507 -10.99 -26.98 22.02
C LYS A 507 -10.39 -27.67 20.80
N TYR A 508 -9.11 -28.07 20.85
CA TYR A 508 -8.39 -28.67 19.73
C TYR A 508 -7.85 -30.07 20.06
N GLU A 509 -8.04 -31.02 19.14
CA GLU A 509 -7.65 -32.42 19.31
C GLU A 509 -6.34 -32.73 18.57
N TYR A 510 -5.46 -33.52 19.19
CA TYR A 510 -4.18 -33.96 18.61
C TYR A 510 -3.73 -35.30 19.19
N GLN A 511 -2.80 -35.95 18.52
CA GLN A 511 -2.09 -37.12 19.03
C GLN A 511 -0.72 -36.70 19.56
N THR A 512 -0.38 -37.13 20.77
CA THR A 512 0.95 -36.96 21.33
C THR A 512 1.88 -38.06 20.84
N LYS A 513 3.00 -37.68 20.25
CA LYS A 513 4.06 -38.57 19.78
C LYS A 513 5.41 -38.17 20.36
N TYR A 514 6.38 -39.07 20.24
CA TYR A 514 7.74 -38.87 20.72
C TYR A 514 8.74 -39.29 19.64
N LEU A 515 9.85 -38.55 19.55
CA LEU A 515 10.98 -38.85 18.69
C LEU A 515 12.23 -38.97 19.56
N ASP A 516 13.05 -40.00 19.32
CA ASP A 516 14.38 -40.08 19.91
C ASP A 516 15.32 -39.14 19.13
N VAL A 517 15.82 -38.10 19.80
CA VAL A 517 16.75 -37.12 19.22
C VAL A 517 18.09 -37.15 19.96
N PRO A 518 19.22 -36.88 19.29
CA PRO A 518 20.52 -36.75 19.95
C PRO A 518 20.51 -35.71 21.07
N LEU A 519 21.19 -36.03 22.18
CA LEU A 519 21.42 -35.06 23.24
C LEU A 519 22.20 -33.85 22.72
N ASP A 520 23.19 -34.09 21.85
CA ASP A 520 24.03 -33.05 21.25
C ASP A 520 24.23 -33.33 19.75
N HIS A 521 23.70 -32.43 18.92
CA HIS A 521 23.78 -32.52 17.45
C HIS A 521 25.13 -32.12 16.87
N PHE A 522 26.04 -31.57 17.68
CA PHE A 522 27.28 -30.96 17.19
C PHE A 522 28.54 -31.71 17.65
N THR A 523 28.37 -32.82 18.38
CA THR A 523 29.46 -33.71 18.80
C THR A 523 29.36 -35.07 18.11
N TYR A 524 30.47 -35.51 17.51
CA TYR A 524 30.55 -36.80 16.79
C TYR A 524 31.03 -37.96 17.67
N VAL A 525 31.33 -37.70 18.95
CA VAL A 525 32.01 -38.67 19.82
C VAL A 525 31.02 -39.53 20.63
N ASN A 526 29.78 -39.06 20.81
CA ASN A 526 28.75 -39.70 21.65
C ASN A 526 27.38 -39.78 20.94
N GLU A 527 27.34 -40.18 19.66
CA GLU A 527 26.11 -40.26 18.84
C GLU A 527 25.02 -41.18 19.41
N THR A 528 25.33 -42.02 20.42
CA THR A 528 24.39 -42.98 21.00
C THR A 528 23.53 -42.42 22.15
N VAL A 529 23.82 -41.22 22.65
CA VAL A 529 23.05 -40.64 23.77
C VAL A 529 21.89 -39.83 23.21
N THR A 530 20.68 -40.35 23.36
CA THR A 530 19.43 -39.71 22.89
C THR A 530 18.47 -39.45 24.05
N PHE A 531 17.49 -38.58 23.80
CA PHE A 531 16.34 -38.38 24.68
C PHE A 531 15.05 -38.29 23.86
N LYS A 532 13.91 -38.48 24.52
CA LYS A 532 12.59 -38.40 23.89
C LYS A 532 12.09 -36.97 23.82
N MET A 533 12.02 -36.43 22.61
CA MET A 533 11.36 -35.16 22.30
C MET A 533 9.88 -35.39 22.03
N ARG A 534 9.01 -34.68 22.76
CA ARG A 534 7.57 -34.73 22.54
C ARG A 534 7.16 -33.81 21.38
N TYR A 535 6.19 -34.25 20.59
CA TYR A 535 5.51 -33.39 19.64
C TYR A 535 4.04 -33.80 19.50
N LEU A 536 3.19 -32.85 19.15
CA LEU A 536 1.77 -33.08 18.90
C LEU A 536 1.52 -33.08 17.40
N VAL A 537 0.68 -33.99 16.93
CA VAL A 537 0.32 -34.07 15.51
C VAL A 537 -1.20 -34.17 15.32
N ASN A 538 -1.71 -33.46 14.33
CA ASN A 538 -3.06 -33.65 13.81
C ASN A 538 -3.01 -33.72 12.28
N ASP A 539 -3.41 -34.87 11.74
CA ASP A 539 -3.46 -35.15 10.30
C ASP A 539 -4.89 -35.19 9.74
N THR A 540 -5.90 -34.86 10.56
CA THR A 540 -7.32 -35.00 10.22
C THR A 540 -7.70 -34.23 8.95
N TYR A 541 -7.05 -33.09 8.68
CA TYR A 541 -7.31 -32.26 7.50
C TYR A 541 -6.49 -32.62 6.27
N ASN A 542 -5.60 -33.62 6.37
CA ASN A 542 -4.70 -34.06 5.31
C ASN A 542 -4.76 -35.58 5.09
N PRO A 543 -5.93 -36.14 4.74
CA PRO A 543 -6.13 -37.59 4.66
C PRO A 543 -5.34 -38.26 3.53
N ASP A 544 -4.91 -37.52 2.50
CA ASP A 544 -4.12 -38.05 1.37
C ASP A 544 -2.60 -37.97 1.59
N GLY A 545 -2.16 -37.36 2.70
CA GLY A 545 -0.74 -37.20 3.03
C GLY A 545 0.02 -36.20 2.14
N LYS A 546 -0.64 -35.47 1.23
CA LYS A 546 0.02 -34.62 0.20
C LYS A 546 0.00 -33.12 0.51
N GLY A 547 -0.76 -32.71 1.51
CA GLY A 547 -0.87 -31.31 1.96
C GLY A 547 0.41 -30.75 2.57
N PRO A 548 0.50 -29.42 2.79
CA PRO A 548 1.63 -28.82 3.51
C PRO A 548 1.66 -29.26 4.99
N ILE A 549 2.77 -29.00 5.68
CA ILE A 549 2.87 -29.12 7.14
C ILE A 549 2.91 -27.70 7.72
N LEU A 550 2.02 -27.40 8.67
CA LEU A 550 2.13 -26.20 9.50
C LEU A 550 2.81 -26.61 10.80
N PHE A 551 4.01 -26.07 11.02
CA PHE A 551 4.92 -26.50 12.07
C PHE A 551 5.07 -25.38 13.10
N TYR A 552 4.57 -25.57 14.30
CA TYR A 552 4.79 -24.64 15.41
C TYR A 552 6.13 -24.97 16.07
N THR A 553 7.06 -24.01 16.07
CA THR A 553 8.31 -24.11 16.81
C THR A 553 8.02 -23.87 18.29
N GLY A 554 8.39 -24.82 19.15
CA GLY A 554 8.14 -24.77 20.58
C GLY A 554 8.59 -23.48 21.26
N ASN A 555 8.07 -23.23 22.46
CA ASN A 555 8.25 -22.00 23.22
C ASN A 555 8.58 -22.31 24.68
N GLU A 556 8.60 -21.31 25.58
CA GLU A 556 9.04 -21.44 26.98
C GLU A 556 8.02 -22.12 27.91
N GLY A 557 7.43 -23.24 27.50
CA GLY A 557 6.44 -23.97 28.31
C GLY A 557 5.90 -25.24 27.66
N ASP A 558 4.88 -25.83 28.28
CA ASP A 558 4.23 -27.04 27.76
C ASP A 558 3.59 -26.78 26.39
N ILE A 559 3.98 -27.57 25.39
CA ILE A 559 3.52 -27.44 24.02
C ILE A 559 2.00 -27.57 23.87
N GLU A 560 1.32 -28.29 24.78
CA GLU A 560 -0.15 -28.44 24.79
C GLU A 560 -0.84 -27.08 25.02
N ASN A 561 -0.28 -26.21 25.87
CA ASN A 561 -0.82 -24.88 26.10
C ASN A 561 -0.72 -24.00 24.85
N PHE A 562 0.39 -24.08 24.12
CA PHE A 562 0.56 -23.35 22.86
C PHE A 562 -0.35 -23.91 21.77
N ALA A 563 -0.50 -25.23 21.68
CA ALA A 563 -1.43 -25.86 20.75
C ALA A 563 -2.88 -25.40 21.00
N GLN A 564 -3.31 -25.27 22.26
CA GLN A 564 -4.65 -24.77 22.58
C GLN A 564 -4.84 -23.28 22.30
N ASN A 565 -3.77 -22.48 22.30
CA ASN A 565 -3.84 -21.03 22.18
C ASN A 565 -3.35 -20.46 20.82
N THR A 566 -2.92 -21.30 19.87
CA THR A 566 -2.53 -20.91 18.50
C THR A 566 -3.63 -21.26 17.49
N GLY A 567 -4.83 -20.73 17.73
CA GLY A 567 -6.03 -21.03 16.93
C GLY A 567 -5.92 -20.72 15.45
N PHE A 568 -5.10 -19.74 15.05
CA PHE A 568 -4.92 -19.38 13.63
C PHE A 568 -4.44 -20.57 12.79
N MET A 569 -3.51 -21.38 13.32
CA MET A 569 -3.03 -22.58 12.61
C MET A 569 -4.16 -23.60 12.40
N TRP A 570 -4.97 -23.83 13.44
CA TRP A 570 -6.14 -24.73 13.37
C TRP A 570 -7.18 -24.25 12.35
N GLU A 571 -7.39 -22.95 12.22
CA GLU A 571 -8.38 -22.38 11.30
C GLU A 571 -7.95 -22.40 9.83
N ILE A 572 -6.64 -22.39 9.56
CA ILE A 572 -6.12 -22.44 8.18
C ILE A 572 -5.78 -23.86 7.73
N ALA A 573 -5.56 -24.81 8.65
CA ALA A 573 -5.27 -26.20 8.30
C ALA A 573 -6.34 -26.85 7.40
N PRO A 574 -7.66 -26.74 7.67
CA PRO A 574 -8.70 -27.24 6.78
C PRO A 574 -8.67 -26.58 5.40
N LYS A 575 -8.40 -25.28 5.34
CA LYS A 575 -8.37 -24.49 4.10
C LYS A 575 -7.18 -24.88 3.21
N LEU A 576 -6.08 -25.29 3.83
CA LEU A 576 -4.84 -25.68 3.15
C LEU A 576 -4.71 -27.20 2.96
N LYS A 577 -5.65 -27.98 3.53
CA LYS A 577 -5.56 -29.44 3.68
C LYS A 577 -4.25 -29.85 4.35
N ALA A 578 -3.87 -29.19 5.44
CA ALA A 578 -2.55 -29.30 6.05
C ALA A 578 -2.51 -30.28 7.23
N SER A 579 -1.33 -30.86 7.47
CA SER A 579 -1.01 -31.48 8.76
C SER A 579 -0.56 -30.40 9.75
N LEU A 580 -0.96 -30.52 11.00
CA LEU A 580 -0.50 -29.67 12.10
C LEU A 580 0.54 -30.43 12.93
N VAL A 581 1.67 -29.78 13.19
CA VAL A 581 2.73 -30.32 14.05
C VAL A 581 3.13 -29.24 15.04
N PHE A 582 3.06 -29.55 16.33
CA PHE A 582 3.55 -28.68 17.40
C PHE A 582 4.72 -29.39 18.09
N ALA A 583 5.93 -28.90 17.84
CA ALA A 583 7.15 -29.51 18.38
C ALA A 583 7.49 -28.88 19.73
N GLU A 584 7.69 -29.69 20.77
CA GLU A 584 8.07 -29.19 22.08
C GLU A 584 9.56 -28.86 22.12
N HIS A 585 9.93 -27.72 22.71
CA HIS A 585 11.32 -27.34 22.85
C HIS A 585 12.02 -28.20 23.91
N ARG A 586 13.29 -28.56 23.70
CA ARG A 586 14.11 -29.22 24.74
C ARG A 586 14.18 -28.37 26.01
N TYR A 587 14.11 -28.97 27.19
CA TYR A 587 14.03 -28.26 28.47
C TYR A 587 12.79 -27.38 28.66
N TYR A 588 11.70 -27.62 27.94
CA TYR A 588 10.41 -27.02 28.24
C TYR A 588 9.29 -28.06 28.20
N GLY A 589 8.24 -27.82 28.99
CA GLY A 589 7.14 -28.76 29.14
C GLY A 589 7.60 -30.12 29.64
N LYS A 590 7.29 -31.18 28.88
CA LYS A 590 7.62 -32.57 29.26
C LYS A 590 8.88 -33.09 28.56
N THR A 591 9.49 -32.30 27.68
CA THR A 591 10.71 -32.68 26.96
C THR A 591 11.93 -32.25 27.75
N LEU A 592 12.38 -33.14 28.65
CA LEU A 592 13.52 -32.90 29.54
C LEU A 592 14.61 -33.94 29.28
N PRO A 593 15.77 -33.58 28.68
CA PRO A 593 16.78 -34.55 28.27
C PRO A 593 17.33 -35.43 29.40
N PHE A 594 17.31 -34.93 30.64
CA PHE A 594 17.74 -35.66 31.83
C PHE A 594 16.59 -35.85 32.84
N GLY A 595 15.34 -35.79 32.38
CA GLY A 595 14.16 -35.78 33.25
C GLY A 595 14.24 -34.64 34.28
N ASN A 596 13.89 -34.93 35.53
CA ASN A 596 13.94 -33.95 36.62
C ASN A 596 15.33 -33.35 36.85
N ALA A 597 16.40 -34.08 36.48
CA ALA A 597 17.77 -33.62 36.67
C ALA A 597 18.24 -32.59 35.64
N SER A 598 17.39 -32.23 34.67
CA SER A 598 17.74 -31.32 33.57
C SER A 598 18.19 -29.93 34.05
N TYR A 599 17.72 -29.49 35.22
CA TYR A 599 18.05 -28.18 35.80
C TYR A 599 19.05 -28.25 36.96
N ASP A 600 19.50 -29.46 37.34
CA ASP A 600 20.30 -29.66 38.57
C ASP A 600 21.73 -29.13 38.47
N SER A 601 22.26 -28.98 37.25
CA SER A 601 23.64 -28.54 37.08
C SER A 601 23.88 -27.81 35.76
N PRO A 602 24.92 -26.96 35.69
CA PRO A 602 25.34 -26.31 34.44
C PRO A 602 25.76 -27.31 33.35
N LYS A 603 26.19 -28.52 33.73
CA LYS A 603 26.54 -29.59 32.78
C LYS A 603 25.31 -30.15 32.08
N HIS A 604 24.19 -30.29 32.80
CA HIS A 604 22.93 -30.71 32.20
C HIS A 604 22.28 -29.55 31.44
N LEU A 605 22.30 -28.33 31.98
CA LEU A 605 21.72 -27.16 31.31
C LEU A 605 22.49 -26.70 30.07
N GLY A 606 23.77 -27.07 29.93
CA GLY A 606 24.61 -26.67 28.80
C GLY A 606 24.09 -27.04 27.40
N TYR A 607 23.11 -27.96 27.30
CA TYR A 607 22.46 -28.33 26.04
C TYR A 607 21.17 -27.56 25.74
N LEU A 608 20.77 -26.64 26.63
CA LEU A 608 19.65 -25.73 26.42
C LEU A 608 20.12 -24.54 25.56
N THR A 609 20.15 -24.74 24.25
CA THR A 609 20.45 -23.71 23.25
C THR A 609 19.45 -23.74 22.10
N SER A 610 19.23 -22.59 21.48
CA SER A 610 18.41 -22.42 20.28
C SER A 610 18.97 -23.25 19.12
N GLU A 611 20.30 -23.36 19.00
CA GLU A 611 20.92 -24.15 17.93
C GLU A 611 20.57 -25.64 18.02
N GLN A 612 20.60 -26.18 19.23
CA GLN A 612 20.23 -27.57 19.48
C GLN A 612 18.73 -27.79 19.27
N ALA A 613 17.89 -26.86 19.73
CA ALA A 613 16.44 -26.96 19.52
C ALA A 613 16.05 -26.88 18.03
N LEU A 614 16.70 -26.02 17.24
CA LEU A 614 16.49 -25.96 15.79
C LEU A 614 16.97 -27.24 15.08
N ALA A 615 18.02 -27.88 15.58
CA ALA A 615 18.47 -29.19 15.08
C ALA A 615 17.47 -30.31 15.43
N ASP A 616 16.90 -30.31 16.64
CA ASP A 616 15.81 -31.23 16.99
C ASP A 616 14.60 -31.09 16.04
N PHE A 617 14.20 -29.86 15.73
CA PHE A 617 13.12 -29.61 14.78
C PHE A 617 13.46 -30.08 13.37
N ALA A 618 14.73 -29.97 12.94
CA ALA A 618 15.19 -30.44 11.65
C ALA A 618 15.12 -31.98 11.56
N ASP A 619 15.57 -32.68 12.60
CA ASP A 619 15.49 -34.15 12.71
C ASP A 619 14.03 -34.62 12.74
N LEU A 620 13.17 -33.93 13.48
CA LEU A 620 11.75 -34.22 13.48
C LEU A 620 11.12 -34.10 12.09
N LEU A 621 11.45 -33.03 11.34
CA LEU A 621 10.98 -32.89 9.96
C LEU A 621 11.58 -33.94 9.02
N ALA A 622 12.83 -34.36 9.24
CA ALA A 622 13.44 -35.43 8.45
C ALA A 622 12.68 -36.76 8.62
N GLU A 623 12.22 -37.06 9.84
CA GLU A 623 11.46 -38.28 10.16
C GLU A 623 10.01 -38.22 9.63
N ILE A 624 9.29 -37.12 9.87
CA ILE A 624 7.85 -37.04 9.55
C ILE A 624 7.56 -36.55 8.12
N ASN A 625 8.57 -36.00 7.44
CA ASN A 625 8.47 -35.48 6.08
C ASN A 625 9.67 -35.93 5.21
N PRO A 626 9.93 -37.25 5.12
CA PRO A 626 11.13 -37.75 4.47
C PRO A 626 11.11 -37.38 2.98
N SER A 627 12.24 -36.86 2.50
CA SER A 627 12.49 -36.67 1.08
C SER A 627 13.40 -37.78 0.57
N ASN A 628 13.14 -38.30 -0.63
CA ASN A 628 13.99 -39.30 -1.27
C ASN A 628 14.49 -38.78 -2.63
N ARG A 629 15.39 -39.53 -3.29
CA ARG A 629 15.98 -39.11 -4.58
C ARG A 629 14.95 -38.86 -5.70
N SER A 630 13.72 -39.38 -5.56
CA SER A 630 12.66 -39.34 -6.58
C SER A 630 11.52 -38.36 -6.24
N SER A 631 11.41 -37.91 -4.98
CA SER A 631 10.37 -36.97 -4.53
C SER A 631 10.90 -36.05 -3.43
N ARG A 632 10.83 -34.73 -3.63
CA ARG A 632 11.04 -33.77 -2.53
C ARG A 632 9.90 -33.90 -1.50
N GLY A 633 10.20 -33.59 -0.25
CA GLY A 633 9.23 -33.58 0.85
C GLY A 633 8.10 -32.57 0.65
N ARG A 634 7.15 -32.55 1.57
CA ARG A 634 6.01 -31.62 1.58
C ARG A 634 6.48 -30.21 1.97
N PRO A 635 5.87 -29.12 1.46
CA PRO A 635 6.21 -27.77 1.91
C PRO A 635 5.86 -27.58 3.38
N VAL A 636 6.81 -27.05 4.15
CA VAL A 636 6.68 -26.78 5.59
C VAL A 636 6.63 -25.29 5.86
N ILE A 637 5.67 -24.84 6.66
CA ILE A 637 5.55 -23.46 7.12
C ILE A 637 5.77 -23.42 8.63
N ALA A 638 6.82 -22.73 9.08
CA ALA A 638 7.10 -22.55 10.49
C ALA A 638 6.25 -21.41 11.10
N PHE A 639 5.80 -21.59 12.33
CA PHE A 639 5.03 -20.61 13.11
C PHE A 639 5.60 -20.48 14.50
N GLY A 640 5.57 -19.27 15.05
CA GLY A 640 5.84 -19.05 16.45
C GLY A 640 5.53 -17.62 16.90
N GLY A 641 5.31 -17.47 18.19
CA GLY A 641 5.13 -16.18 18.87
C GLY A 641 6.26 -15.96 19.87
N SER A 642 6.71 -14.71 20.09
CA SER A 642 7.78 -14.42 21.06
C SER A 642 9.09 -15.16 20.73
N TYR A 643 9.72 -15.85 21.70
CA TYR A 643 10.87 -16.73 21.47
C TYR A 643 10.58 -17.81 20.43
N GLY A 644 9.41 -18.45 20.46
CA GLY A 644 8.96 -19.35 19.41
C GLY A 644 8.93 -18.65 18.04
N GLY A 645 8.58 -17.37 17.99
CA GLY A 645 8.66 -16.57 16.76
C GLY A 645 10.10 -16.33 16.30
N MET A 646 11.03 -16.14 17.24
CA MET A 646 12.47 -16.07 16.94
C MET A 646 12.95 -17.39 16.35
N LEU A 647 12.58 -18.52 16.97
CA LEU A 647 12.89 -19.86 16.48
C LEU A 647 12.28 -20.11 15.10
N ALA A 648 11.03 -19.70 14.83
CA ALA A 648 10.42 -19.85 13.51
C ALA A 648 11.20 -19.10 12.41
N ALA A 649 11.61 -17.85 12.69
CA ALA A 649 12.44 -17.06 11.79
C ALA A 649 13.81 -17.71 11.58
N TRP A 650 14.50 -18.07 12.65
CA TRP A 650 15.82 -18.69 12.61
C TRP A 650 15.80 -20.07 11.96
N PHE A 651 14.72 -20.83 12.14
CA PHE A 651 14.55 -22.14 11.50
C PHE A 651 14.49 -21.98 9.98
N ARG A 652 13.74 -20.98 9.50
CA ARG A 652 13.71 -20.64 8.06
C ARG A 652 15.06 -20.14 7.54
N MET A 653 15.83 -19.42 8.35
CA MET A 653 17.15 -18.91 7.96
C MET A 653 18.22 -20.00 7.91
N LYS A 654 18.27 -20.88 8.93
CA LYS A 654 19.30 -21.92 9.08
C LYS A 654 18.99 -23.18 8.26
N TYR A 655 17.72 -23.55 8.11
CA TYR A 655 17.29 -24.75 7.38
C TYR A 655 16.30 -24.41 6.23
N PRO A 656 16.69 -23.55 5.27
CA PRO A 656 15.82 -23.09 4.18
C PRO A 656 15.38 -24.21 3.22
N HIS A 657 16.05 -25.36 3.26
CA HIS A 657 15.72 -26.54 2.46
C HIS A 657 14.62 -27.40 3.09
N LEU A 658 14.42 -27.31 4.41
CA LEU A 658 13.33 -28.00 5.13
C LEU A 658 12.12 -27.08 5.31
N VAL A 659 12.36 -25.81 5.62
CA VAL A 659 11.30 -24.82 5.90
C VAL A 659 11.09 -23.93 4.69
N THR A 660 9.89 -23.99 4.10
CA THR A 660 9.55 -23.24 2.90
C THR A 660 9.31 -21.75 3.20
N GLY A 661 8.69 -21.45 4.35
CA GLY A 661 8.49 -20.10 4.85
C GLY A 661 8.15 -20.07 6.34
N ALA A 662 8.15 -18.89 6.95
CA ALA A 662 7.88 -18.71 8.37
C ALA A 662 6.97 -17.53 8.68
N ILE A 663 6.08 -17.69 9.65
CA ILE A 663 5.31 -16.63 10.29
C ILE A 663 5.88 -16.43 11.69
N ALA A 664 6.65 -15.36 11.86
CA ALA A 664 7.32 -14.98 13.10
C ALA A 664 6.57 -13.80 13.73
N SER A 665 5.65 -14.10 14.65
CA SER A 665 4.84 -13.08 15.31
C SER A 665 5.48 -12.61 16.62
N SER A 666 5.47 -11.31 16.87
CA SER A 666 6.03 -10.69 18.07
C SER A 666 7.44 -11.21 18.38
N ALA A 667 8.27 -11.40 17.36
CA ALA A 667 9.55 -12.08 17.45
C ALA A 667 10.69 -11.06 17.68
N PRO A 668 11.24 -10.92 18.90
CA PRO A 668 12.17 -9.84 19.22
C PRO A 668 13.62 -10.18 18.83
N ILE A 669 13.85 -10.57 17.56
CA ILE A 669 15.18 -10.99 17.09
C ILE A 669 16.24 -9.87 17.08
N ARG A 670 15.83 -8.61 17.31
CA ARG A 670 16.70 -7.42 17.45
C ARG A 670 16.82 -6.93 18.89
N GLN A 671 16.27 -7.65 19.88
CA GLN A 671 16.36 -7.18 21.28
C GLN A 671 17.81 -7.12 21.78
N PHE A 672 18.70 -7.94 21.23
CA PHE A 672 20.11 -8.04 21.61
C PHE A 672 20.91 -6.74 21.41
N ASP A 673 20.48 -5.89 20.48
CA ASP A 673 21.15 -4.62 20.12
C ASP A 673 20.20 -3.41 20.12
N THR A 674 18.99 -3.58 20.66
CA THR A 674 18.03 -2.50 20.90
C THR A 674 18.39 -1.76 22.19
N ASP A 675 18.07 -0.46 22.25
CA ASP A 675 18.21 0.31 23.49
C ASP A 675 17.39 -0.34 24.62
N CYS A 676 18.03 -0.53 25.78
CA CYS A 676 17.45 -1.30 26.87
C CYS A 676 16.14 -0.70 27.44
N GLY A 677 15.88 0.59 27.21
CA GLY A 677 14.71 1.30 27.73
C GLY A 677 13.45 1.17 26.87
N VAL A 678 13.57 0.68 25.64
CA VAL A 678 12.46 0.69 24.66
C VAL A 678 11.26 -0.11 25.14
N PHE A 679 11.49 -1.28 25.76
CA PHE A 679 10.41 -2.09 26.33
C PHE A 679 9.60 -1.31 27.36
N SER A 680 10.28 -0.67 28.32
CA SER A 680 9.67 0.13 29.39
C SER A 680 8.91 1.35 28.85
N GLN A 681 9.42 1.97 27.78
CA GLN A 681 8.79 3.11 27.12
C GLN A 681 7.50 2.71 26.39
N ILE A 682 7.52 1.60 25.63
CA ILE A 682 6.32 1.08 24.96
C ILE A 682 5.28 0.67 25.99
N LEU A 683 5.70 -0.04 27.03
CA LEU A 683 4.82 -0.46 28.12
C LEU A 683 4.16 0.76 28.81
N THR A 684 4.92 1.81 29.06
CA THR A 684 4.37 3.08 29.58
C THR A 684 3.37 3.71 28.60
N SER A 685 3.65 3.67 27.30
CA SER A 685 2.75 4.18 26.27
C SER A 685 1.41 3.45 26.30
N VAL A 686 1.42 2.12 26.35
CA VAL A 686 0.21 1.28 26.42
C VAL A 686 -0.68 1.67 27.59
N PHE A 687 -0.13 1.80 28.80
CA PHE A 687 -0.90 2.19 29.98
C PHE A 687 -1.34 3.67 29.94
N SER A 688 -0.58 4.54 29.27
CA SER A 688 -0.94 5.96 29.13
C SER A 688 -2.10 6.19 28.16
N VAL A 689 -2.25 5.36 27.12
CA VAL A 689 -3.29 5.53 26.09
C VAL A 689 -4.50 4.60 26.29
N ALA A 690 -4.39 3.56 27.12
CA ALA A 690 -5.45 2.56 27.28
C ALA A 690 -6.75 3.11 27.90
N TYR A 691 -6.66 4.13 28.76
CA TYR A 691 -7.84 4.75 29.38
C TYR A 691 -7.64 6.25 29.64
N THR A 692 -6.79 6.61 30.60
CA THR A 692 -6.41 7.99 30.88
C THR A 692 -4.93 8.06 31.25
N LYS A 693 -4.30 9.22 31.01
CA LYS A 693 -2.86 9.42 31.29
C LYS A 693 -2.54 9.29 32.78
N GLU A 694 -3.51 9.58 33.65
CA GLU A 694 -3.41 9.45 35.10
C GLU A 694 -3.05 8.02 35.52
N CYS A 695 -3.41 6.99 34.74
CA CYS A 695 -3.07 5.60 35.05
C CYS A 695 -1.56 5.38 35.16
N SER A 696 -0.79 5.76 34.14
CA SER A 696 0.68 5.60 34.15
C SER A 696 1.35 6.53 35.16
N VAL A 697 0.78 7.72 35.40
CA VAL A 697 1.26 8.65 36.45
C VAL A 697 1.05 8.05 37.84
N ASN A 698 -0.10 7.45 38.11
CA ASN A 698 -0.38 6.79 39.39
C ASN A 698 0.48 5.54 39.60
N ILE A 699 0.75 4.77 38.54
CA ILE A 699 1.70 3.66 38.60
C ILE A 699 3.08 4.20 38.99
N ALA A 700 3.57 5.25 38.31
CA ALA A 700 4.87 5.87 38.61
C ALA A 700 4.95 6.39 40.06
N ASN A 701 3.90 7.06 40.53
CA ASN A 701 3.84 7.56 41.91
C ASN A 701 3.75 6.45 42.96
N SER A 702 3.17 5.29 42.60
CA SER A 702 2.94 4.20 43.55
C SER A 702 4.25 3.59 44.06
N TRP A 703 5.33 3.61 43.26
CA TRP A 703 6.63 3.08 43.65
C TRP A 703 7.20 3.82 44.86
N ASP A 704 7.21 5.15 44.83
CA ASP A 704 7.73 5.95 45.94
C ASP A 704 6.86 5.79 47.19
N VAL A 705 5.53 5.69 47.02
CA VAL A 705 4.63 5.45 48.15
C VAL A 705 4.88 4.07 48.77
N LEU A 706 4.97 3.00 47.96
CA LEU A 706 5.27 1.66 48.45
C LEU A 706 6.62 1.60 49.17
N LYS A 707 7.66 2.24 48.59
CA LYS A 707 8.99 2.34 49.18
C LYS A 707 8.95 3.05 50.54
N ASN A 708 8.25 4.17 50.63
CA ASN A 708 8.13 4.93 51.88
C ASN A 708 7.45 4.12 52.98
N TYR A 709 6.35 3.42 52.68
CA TYR A 709 5.69 2.54 53.67
C TYR A 709 6.56 1.35 54.06
N SER A 710 7.33 0.78 53.13
CA SER A 710 8.21 -0.37 53.43
C SER A 710 9.37 -0.05 54.37
N SER A 711 9.69 1.24 54.59
CA SER A 711 10.81 1.67 55.44
C SER A 711 10.58 1.50 56.94
N THR A 712 9.34 1.20 57.37
CA THR A 712 8.96 1.05 58.78
C THR A 712 8.27 -0.27 59.04
N ALA A 713 8.46 -0.84 60.23
CA ALA A 713 7.84 -2.12 60.61
C ALA A 713 6.30 -2.06 60.59
N ASP A 714 5.71 -0.93 60.99
CA ASP A 714 4.25 -0.75 60.96
C ASP A 714 3.73 -0.54 59.53
N GLY A 715 4.47 0.15 58.66
CA GLY A 715 4.12 0.27 57.26
C GLY A 715 4.16 -1.08 56.52
N LEU A 716 5.11 -1.96 56.85
CA LEU A 716 5.15 -3.34 56.31
C LEU A 716 3.92 -4.15 56.73
N LYS A 717 3.44 -4.01 57.98
CA LYS A 717 2.18 -4.65 58.43
C LYS A 717 0.98 -4.12 57.62
N VAL A 718 0.90 -2.80 57.42
CA VAL A 718 -0.18 -2.19 56.62
C VAL A 718 -0.19 -2.71 55.18
N LEU A 719 0.98 -2.80 54.53
CA LEU A 719 1.09 -3.36 53.18
C LEU A 719 0.71 -4.84 53.15
N LYS A 720 1.12 -5.62 54.15
CA LYS A 720 0.76 -7.03 54.30
C LYS A 720 -0.75 -7.23 54.37
N ASP A 721 -1.43 -6.45 55.20
CA ASP A 721 -2.89 -6.54 55.36
C ASP A 721 -3.63 -6.08 54.10
N LYS A 722 -3.10 -5.06 53.41
CA LYS A 722 -3.71 -4.49 52.21
C LYS A 722 -3.66 -5.46 51.03
N PHE A 723 -2.47 -5.97 50.69
CA PHE A 723 -2.27 -6.84 49.53
C PHE A 723 -2.49 -8.32 49.83
N LYS A 724 -2.59 -8.70 51.11
CA LYS A 724 -2.80 -10.09 51.56
C LYS A 724 -1.76 -11.05 50.98
N PHE A 725 -0.48 -10.75 51.16
CA PHE A 725 0.60 -11.59 50.64
C PHE A 725 0.56 -13.01 51.23
N CYS A 726 0.86 -14.02 50.42
CA CYS A 726 0.97 -15.41 50.89
C CYS A 726 2.21 -15.63 51.77
N GLY A 727 3.30 -14.90 51.48
CA GLY A 727 4.56 -14.96 52.23
C GLY A 727 4.62 -13.94 53.38
N ASN A 728 5.59 -14.15 54.28
CA ASN A 728 5.88 -13.18 55.34
C ASN A 728 6.76 -12.05 54.80
N ILE A 729 6.17 -10.86 54.65
CA ILE A 729 6.90 -9.62 54.39
C ILE A 729 7.48 -9.11 55.71
N THR A 730 8.81 -9.15 55.84
CA THR A 730 9.52 -8.81 57.08
C THR A 730 10.59 -7.75 56.88
N LYS A 731 11.03 -7.51 55.64
CA LYS A 731 12.08 -6.56 55.30
C LYS A 731 11.64 -5.63 54.17
N ALA A 732 12.28 -4.47 54.06
CA ALA A 732 11.99 -3.52 52.99
C ALA A 732 12.35 -4.07 51.60
N GLU A 733 13.32 -4.98 51.52
CA GLU A 733 13.74 -5.67 50.30
C GLU A 733 12.66 -6.61 49.75
N ASP A 734 11.79 -7.16 50.60
CA ASP A 734 10.65 -7.99 50.17
C ASP A 734 9.66 -7.17 49.32
N ILE A 735 9.60 -5.85 49.56
CA ILE A 735 8.80 -4.91 48.77
C ILE A 735 9.59 -4.35 47.59
N THR A 736 10.74 -3.72 47.87
CA THR A 736 11.50 -2.96 46.88
C THR A 736 12.28 -3.81 45.87
N GLY A 737 12.51 -5.09 46.18
CA GLY A 737 13.01 -6.09 45.24
C GLY A 737 11.87 -6.96 44.73
N THR A 738 11.39 -7.90 45.55
CA THR A 738 10.49 -8.97 45.10
C THR A 738 9.13 -8.45 44.62
N PHE A 739 8.44 -7.63 45.41
CA PHE A 739 7.14 -7.12 44.98
C PHE A 739 7.25 -6.14 43.79
N PHE A 740 8.35 -5.39 43.68
CA PHE A 740 8.56 -4.48 42.56
C PHE A 740 8.81 -5.22 41.24
N ASP A 741 9.62 -6.27 41.28
CA ASP A 741 9.83 -7.15 40.13
C ASP A 741 8.50 -7.82 39.74
N TYR A 742 7.74 -8.35 40.71
CA TYR A 742 6.40 -8.90 40.48
C TYR A 742 5.44 -7.91 39.80
N LEU A 743 5.37 -6.66 40.29
CA LEU A 743 4.50 -5.64 39.68
C LEU A 743 4.94 -5.31 38.24
N THR A 744 6.25 -5.24 38.00
CA THR A 744 6.81 -5.00 36.67
C THR A 744 6.39 -6.09 35.69
N ASP A 745 6.50 -7.36 36.11
CA ASP A 745 6.08 -8.50 35.30
C ASP A 745 4.56 -8.48 35.06
N VAL A 746 3.75 -8.16 36.07
CA VAL A 746 2.29 -8.03 35.91
C VAL A 746 1.93 -6.95 34.89
N TYR A 747 2.58 -5.78 34.92
CA TYR A 747 2.32 -4.73 33.94
C TYR A 747 2.67 -5.19 32.52
N GLY A 748 3.84 -5.84 32.35
CA GLY A 748 4.25 -6.43 31.08
C GLY A 748 3.25 -7.47 30.58
N ASN A 749 2.85 -8.40 31.46
CA ASN A 749 1.90 -9.46 31.16
C ASN A 749 0.54 -8.89 30.74
N LEU A 750 0.00 -7.91 31.48
CA LEU A 750 -1.25 -7.22 31.15
C LEU A 750 -1.21 -6.58 29.76
N ALA A 751 -0.12 -5.92 29.38
CA ALA A 751 0.05 -5.35 28.06
C ALA A 751 0.14 -6.44 26.97
N MET A 752 0.90 -7.51 27.23
CA MET A 752 1.06 -8.63 26.31
C MET A 752 -0.28 -9.32 26.00
N ILE A 753 -1.13 -9.52 27.02
CA ILE A 753 -2.46 -10.13 26.86
C ILE A 753 -3.59 -9.11 26.77
N ASN A 754 -3.31 -7.88 26.31
CA ASN A 754 -4.31 -6.82 26.15
C ASN A 754 -5.29 -7.07 24.98
N TYR A 755 -5.90 -8.25 24.96
CA TYR A 755 -6.80 -8.73 23.92
C TYR A 755 -8.21 -8.13 24.07
N PRO A 756 -8.97 -8.00 22.96
CA PRO A 756 -10.32 -7.44 22.98
C PRO A 756 -11.38 -8.41 23.52
N TYR A 757 -10.97 -9.57 24.02
CA TYR A 757 -11.79 -10.65 24.57
C TYR A 757 -11.09 -11.26 25.81
N ASN A 758 -11.82 -12.07 26.56
CA ASN A 758 -11.29 -12.75 27.74
C ASN A 758 -10.17 -13.72 27.33
N SER A 759 -9.11 -13.78 28.13
CA SER A 759 -7.93 -14.59 27.86
C SER A 759 -7.54 -15.41 29.09
N SER A 760 -6.89 -16.56 28.88
CA SER A 760 -6.32 -17.39 29.94
C SER A 760 -4.92 -17.89 29.57
N PHE A 761 -4.22 -17.16 28.68
CA PHE A 761 -2.92 -17.59 28.16
C PHE A 761 -1.77 -17.44 29.16
N LEU A 762 -1.63 -16.27 29.79
CA LEU A 762 -0.65 -16.05 30.87
C LEU A 762 -1.31 -16.03 32.24
N ALA A 763 -2.51 -15.45 32.28
CA ALA A 763 -3.38 -15.41 33.42
C ALA A 763 -4.83 -15.27 32.92
N PRO A 764 -5.83 -15.76 33.68
CA PRO A 764 -7.23 -15.45 33.44
C PRO A 764 -7.49 -13.94 33.59
N VAL A 765 -7.88 -13.27 32.51
CA VAL A 765 -8.13 -11.82 32.50
C VAL A 765 -9.36 -11.47 31.64
N PRO A 766 -10.04 -10.33 31.93
CA PRO A 766 -11.14 -9.87 31.11
C PRO A 766 -10.66 -9.29 29.77
N ALA A 767 -11.59 -9.03 28.86
CA ALA A 767 -11.36 -8.20 27.68
C ALA A 767 -10.80 -6.80 28.03
N TYR A 768 -9.82 -6.35 27.24
CA TYR A 768 -9.06 -5.11 27.42
C TYR A 768 -8.54 -4.95 28.87
N PRO A 769 -7.72 -5.88 29.37
CA PRO A 769 -7.33 -5.92 30.78
C PRO A 769 -6.54 -4.69 31.22
N VAL A 770 -5.75 -4.06 30.35
CA VAL A 770 -5.06 -2.78 30.67
C VAL A 770 -6.09 -1.66 30.90
N ARG A 771 -7.15 -1.61 30.09
CA ARG A 771 -8.23 -0.63 30.25
C ARG A 771 -8.98 -0.84 31.57
N GLN A 772 -9.26 -2.09 31.94
CA GLN A 772 -9.90 -2.43 33.21
C GLN A 772 -9.02 -2.09 34.41
N PHE A 773 -7.72 -2.37 34.31
CA PHE A 773 -6.72 -1.99 35.31
C PHE A 773 -6.68 -0.46 35.48
N CYS A 774 -6.52 0.26 34.38
CA CYS A 774 -6.42 1.73 34.39
C CYS A 774 -7.72 2.43 34.81
N GLY A 775 -8.89 1.82 34.61
CA GLY A 775 -10.16 2.33 35.12
C GLY A 775 -10.18 2.51 36.65
N ARG A 776 -9.37 1.73 37.38
CA ARG A 776 -9.20 1.86 38.85
C ARG A 776 -8.21 2.96 39.25
N LEU A 777 -7.40 3.44 38.32
CA LEU A 777 -6.35 4.44 38.51
C LEU A 777 -6.59 5.71 37.69
N ALA A 778 -7.85 6.01 37.36
CA ALA A 778 -8.21 7.07 36.41
C ALA A 778 -8.19 8.50 36.98
N GLN A 779 -8.00 8.68 38.29
CA GLN A 779 -7.93 9.99 38.97
C GLN A 779 -6.59 10.12 39.69
N ASN A 780 -6.15 11.33 40.03
CA ASN A 780 -4.93 11.51 40.80
C ASN A 780 -5.13 11.06 42.25
N PHE A 781 -4.41 10.02 42.67
CA PHE A 781 -4.44 9.49 44.04
C PHE A 781 -3.10 9.72 44.72
N THR A 782 -3.12 9.84 46.05
CA THR A 782 -1.89 9.99 46.86
C THR A 782 -1.93 9.12 48.12
N GLY A 783 -0.77 8.84 48.70
CA GLY A 783 -0.67 8.11 49.97
C GLY A 783 -1.37 6.75 49.97
N MET A 784 -2.05 6.41 51.06
CA MET A 784 -2.73 5.10 51.21
C MET A 784 -3.92 4.91 50.28
N GLU A 785 -4.53 5.99 49.78
CA GLU A 785 -5.60 5.89 48.80
C GLU A 785 -5.07 5.30 47.49
N LEU A 786 -3.93 5.79 47.02
CA LEU A 786 -3.25 5.26 45.84
C LEU A 786 -2.92 3.77 45.99
N ILE A 787 -2.41 3.36 47.16
CA ILE A 787 -2.12 1.95 47.43
C ILE A 787 -3.41 1.09 47.43
N GLY A 788 -4.52 1.63 47.93
CA GLY A 788 -5.82 0.96 47.83
C GLY A 788 -6.31 0.77 46.41
N ARG A 789 -6.22 1.82 45.59
CA ARG A 789 -6.60 1.76 44.18
C ARG A 789 -5.70 0.85 43.37
N LEU A 790 -4.40 0.83 43.67
CA LEU A 790 -3.46 -0.09 43.06
C LEU A 790 -3.79 -1.54 43.41
N GLN A 791 -4.14 -1.83 44.66
CA GLN A 791 -4.55 -3.17 45.06
C GLN A 791 -5.85 -3.62 44.36
N GLU A 792 -6.84 -2.73 44.23
CA GLU A 792 -8.05 -2.97 43.43
C GLU A 792 -7.71 -3.26 41.97
N ALA A 793 -6.82 -2.46 41.37
CA ALA A 793 -6.37 -2.65 39.98
C ALA A 793 -5.66 -3.99 39.81
N LEU A 794 -4.75 -4.35 40.72
CA LEU A 794 -3.97 -5.59 40.70
C LEU A 794 -4.85 -6.84 40.77
N SER A 795 -6.06 -6.75 41.33
CA SER A 795 -7.02 -7.84 41.35
C SER A 795 -7.49 -8.28 39.96
N ILE A 796 -7.42 -7.39 38.94
CA ILE A 796 -7.73 -7.72 37.54
C ILE A 796 -6.80 -8.80 36.98
N TYR A 797 -5.55 -8.86 37.46
CA TYR A 797 -4.60 -9.89 37.07
C TYR A 797 -4.55 -11.04 38.09
N SER A 798 -4.43 -10.68 39.37
CA SER A 798 -4.15 -11.66 40.44
C SER A 798 -5.37 -12.40 40.98
N ASN A 799 -6.59 -11.89 40.80
CA ASN A 799 -7.81 -12.47 41.37
C ASN A 799 -9.06 -12.23 40.51
N TYR A 800 -8.92 -12.24 39.19
CA TYR A 800 -10.05 -12.04 38.28
C TYR A 800 -11.15 -13.10 38.47
N THR A 801 -10.78 -14.35 38.77
CA THR A 801 -11.71 -15.47 39.00
C THR A 801 -12.36 -15.44 40.38
N GLY A 802 -11.88 -14.59 41.31
CA GLY A 802 -12.34 -14.53 42.70
C GLY A 802 -11.87 -15.69 43.58
N GLN A 803 -11.01 -16.59 43.08
CA GLN A 803 -10.60 -17.81 43.77
C GLN A 803 -9.28 -17.66 44.55
N THR A 804 -8.54 -16.57 44.33
CA THR A 804 -7.22 -16.35 44.94
C THR A 804 -7.35 -15.96 46.41
N LYS A 805 -6.78 -16.76 47.31
CA LYS A 805 -6.85 -16.55 48.78
C LYS A 805 -5.86 -15.50 49.28
N CYS A 806 -4.67 -15.44 48.69
CA CYS A 806 -3.58 -14.53 49.03
C CYS A 806 -2.74 -14.24 47.77
N LEU A 807 -2.01 -13.13 47.75
CA LEU A 807 -1.16 -12.72 46.63
C LEU A 807 0.22 -13.40 46.73
N ASN A 808 0.53 -14.30 45.78
CA ASN A 808 1.86 -14.87 45.64
C ASN A 808 2.72 -13.95 44.78
N ILE A 809 3.76 -13.36 45.36
CA ILE A 809 4.67 -12.43 44.67
C ILE A 809 5.99 -13.08 44.23
N ALA A 810 6.14 -14.39 44.45
CA ALA A 810 7.34 -15.12 44.05
C ALA A 810 7.40 -15.37 42.53
N ASN A 811 6.25 -15.43 41.86
CA ASN A 811 6.15 -15.60 40.42
C ASN A 811 4.92 -14.86 39.91
N ALA A 812 5.07 -14.03 38.87
CA ALA A 812 3.97 -13.36 38.19
C ALA A 812 3.35 -14.23 37.08
N TYR A 813 4.01 -15.32 36.72
CA TYR A 813 3.53 -16.29 35.74
C TYR A 813 2.86 -17.47 36.43
N ASP A 814 1.88 -18.08 35.77
CA ASP A 814 1.40 -19.40 36.17
C ASP A 814 2.57 -20.41 36.07
N ASP A 815 2.64 -21.40 36.96
CA ASP A 815 3.75 -22.39 37.09
C ASP A 815 3.97 -23.23 35.81
N ASN A 816 3.15 -23.02 34.78
CA ASN A 816 3.15 -23.66 33.47
C ASN A 816 4.20 -23.08 32.48
N MET A 817 4.83 -21.95 32.78
CA MET A 817 5.94 -21.38 31.99
C MET A 817 7.29 -21.70 32.63
N GLY A 818 8.23 -22.23 31.85
CA GLY A 818 9.50 -22.80 32.32
C GLY A 818 10.54 -21.74 32.71
N THR A 819 10.24 -20.92 33.70
CA THR A 819 11.05 -19.76 34.15
C THR A 819 12.53 -20.11 34.38
N SER A 820 12.82 -21.25 35.02
CA SER A 820 14.21 -21.68 35.29
C SER A 820 15.04 -21.96 34.02
N GLY A 821 14.39 -22.40 32.94
CA GLY A 821 15.06 -22.59 31.65
C GLY A 821 15.41 -21.27 30.97
N TRP A 822 14.47 -20.32 31.01
CA TRP A 822 14.66 -19.01 30.41
C TRP A 822 15.76 -18.19 31.09
N ASP A 823 15.84 -18.25 32.43
CA ASP A 823 16.90 -17.60 33.20
C ASP A 823 18.29 -18.09 32.75
N PHE A 824 18.44 -19.41 32.55
CA PHE A 824 19.69 -19.99 32.05
C PHE A 824 19.99 -19.56 30.60
N GLN A 825 18.98 -19.56 29.71
CA GLN A 825 19.17 -19.10 28.33
C GLN A 825 19.57 -17.63 28.27
N SER A 826 18.95 -16.78 29.09
CA SER A 826 19.29 -15.36 29.22
C SER A 826 20.71 -15.15 29.75
N CYS A 827 21.16 -16.04 30.65
CA CYS A 827 22.53 -16.07 31.16
C CYS A 827 23.56 -16.69 30.20
N THR A 828 23.15 -17.16 29.02
CA THR A 828 24.03 -17.80 28.04
C THR A 828 23.97 -17.13 26.68
N GLU A 829 22.94 -17.39 25.88
CA GLU A 829 22.83 -16.89 24.49
C GLU A 829 21.71 -15.87 24.25
N MET A 830 20.68 -15.84 25.10
CA MET A 830 19.56 -14.90 25.02
C MET A 830 19.87 -13.58 25.75
N TRP A 831 21.03 -12.98 25.46
CA TRP A 831 21.44 -11.72 26.06
C TRP A 831 20.54 -10.56 25.61
N MET A 832 19.55 -10.20 26.43
CA MET A 832 18.56 -9.16 26.10
C MET A 832 18.61 -8.04 27.14
N PRO A 833 19.38 -6.97 26.90
CA PRO A 833 19.44 -5.83 27.81
C PRO A 833 18.06 -5.19 28.03
N MET A 834 17.71 -4.96 29.30
CA MET A 834 16.47 -4.27 29.69
C MET A 834 16.75 -3.30 30.82
N CYS A 835 16.23 -2.08 30.70
CA CYS A 835 16.39 -1.03 31.69
C CYS A 835 15.16 -0.12 31.76
N SER A 836 15.14 0.72 32.78
CA SER A 836 14.15 1.79 32.95
C SER A 836 14.85 3.08 33.35
N GLU A 837 14.40 4.19 32.77
CA GLU A 837 15.00 5.50 32.94
C GLU A 837 14.44 6.28 34.13
N GLY A 838 13.19 5.97 34.54
CA GLY A 838 12.54 6.60 35.69
C GLY A 838 11.78 7.89 35.40
N SER A 839 11.29 8.51 36.48
CA SER A 839 10.29 9.57 36.52
C SER A 839 10.45 10.64 35.44
N GLY A 840 9.50 10.66 34.49
CA GLY A 840 9.41 11.61 33.38
C GLY A 840 9.59 10.98 31.99
N LYS A 841 10.18 9.78 31.91
CA LYS A 841 10.39 9.05 30.64
C LYS A 841 9.64 7.72 30.54
N ASP A 842 9.57 6.97 31.63
CA ASP A 842 8.73 5.77 31.76
C ASP A 842 8.07 5.73 33.15
N MET A 843 7.13 4.80 33.34
CA MET A 843 6.36 4.66 34.59
C MET A 843 7.04 3.79 35.65
N PHE A 844 8.29 3.37 35.45
CA PHE A 844 9.01 2.46 36.34
C PHE A 844 10.03 3.19 37.22
N PRO A 845 10.50 2.58 38.32
CA PRO A 845 11.66 3.10 39.04
C PRO A 845 12.90 3.03 38.13
N LYS A 846 13.82 3.99 38.25
CA LYS A 846 15.06 3.97 37.47
C LYS A 846 15.89 2.72 37.79
N LYS A 847 16.08 1.84 36.81
CA LYS A 847 16.88 0.61 36.89
C LYS A 847 17.83 0.59 35.68
N PRO A 848 19.06 1.12 35.81
CA PRO A 848 20.02 1.13 34.70
C PRO A 848 20.47 -0.31 34.40
N TRP A 849 20.79 -0.58 33.13
CA TRP A 849 21.41 -1.84 32.74
C TRP A 849 22.84 -1.92 33.26
N ASP A 850 23.09 -2.83 34.21
CA ASP A 850 24.42 -3.13 34.74
C ASP A 850 24.90 -4.48 34.20
N GLU A 851 25.68 -4.40 33.13
CA GLU A 851 26.25 -5.55 32.46
C GLU A 851 27.10 -6.43 33.38
N LYS A 852 27.93 -5.79 34.22
CA LYS A 852 28.86 -6.52 35.08
C LYS A 852 28.08 -7.26 36.14
N LYS A 853 27.13 -6.59 36.78
CA LYS A 853 26.25 -7.20 37.77
C LYS A 853 25.46 -8.36 37.17
N PHE A 854 24.82 -8.18 36.01
CA PHE A 854 24.08 -9.26 35.35
C PHE A 854 24.98 -10.46 35.06
N SER A 855 26.18 -10.23 34.53
CA SER A 855 27.17 -11.29 34.29
C SER A 855 27.60 -12.00 35.58
N ASP A 856 27.83 -11.24 36.66
CA ASP A 856 28.23 -11.77 37.97
C ASP A 856 27.11 -12.58 38.62
N ASP A 857 25.86 -12.12 38.50
CA ASP A 857 24.67 -12.83 38.98
C ASP A 857 24.47 -14.14 38.20
N CYS A 858 24.62 -14.12 36.87
CA CYS A 858 24.61 -15.33 36.04
C CYS A 858 25.70 -16.34 36.44
N PHE A 859 26.91 -15.86 36.70
CA PHE A 859 28.00 -16.74 37.14
C PHE A 859 27.76 -17.31 38.53
N LYS A 860 27.18 -16.51 39.43
CA LYS A 860 26.82 -16.95 40.78
C LYS A 860 25.71 -18.00 40.75
N GLN A 861 24.70 -17.82 39.92
CA GLN A 861 23.53 -18.69 39.85
C GLN A 861 23.81 -19.98 39.06
N PHE A 862 24.50 -19.88 37.93
CA PHE A 862 24.63 -20.96 36.96
C PHE A 862 26.09 -21.31 36.60
N GLY A 863 27.09 -20.62 37.15
CA GLY A 863 28.49 -20.88 36.82
C GLY A 863 28.88 -20.53 35.37
N VAL A 864 28.02 -19.81 34.65
CA VAL A 864 28.23 -19.44 33.24
C VAL A 864 28.30 -17.93 33.07
N ARG A 865 28.91 -17.50 31.97
CA ARG A 865 29.00 -16.09 31.59
C ARG A 865 28.25 -15.88 30.27
N PRO A 866 27.43 -14.83 30.14
CA PRO A 866 26.67 -14.61 28.92
C PRO A 866 27.56 -14.32 27.71
N LYS A 867 27.21 -14.90 26.56
CA LYS A 867 27.82 -14.68 25.26
C LYS A 867 26.96 -13.71 24.46
N LYS A 868 27.17 -12.40 24.69
CA LYS A 868 26.32 -11.32 24.14
C LYS A 868 25.98 -11.44 22.65
N ASN A 869 26.96 -11.80 21.83
CA ASN A 869 26.80 -11.86 20.38
C ASN A 869 26.45 -13.24 19.85
N ALA A 870 26.19 -14.24 20.70
CA ALA A 870 25.96 -15.63 20.26
C ALA A 870 24.78 -15.72 19.28
N ALA A 871 23.59 -15.26 19.69
CA ALA A 871 22.41 -15.27 18.82
C ALA A 871 22.59 -14.38 17.58
N LEU A 872 23.20 -13.20 17.72
CA LEU A 872 23.49 -12.29 16.60
C LEU A 872 24.43 -12.93 15.57
N THR A 873 25.45 -13.67 16.03
CA THR A 873 26.42 -14.36 15.17
C THR A 873 25.80 -15.56 14.49
N ALA A 874 25.00 -16.35 15.22
CA ALA A 874 24.36 -17.54 14.68
C ALA A 874 23.28 -17.20 13.64
N TYR A 875 22.57 -16.08 13.80
CA TYR A 875 21.35 -15.79 13.04
C TYR A 875 21.32 -14.43 12.34
N GLY A 876 22.40 -13.66 12.34
CA GLY A 876 22.56 -12.45 11.52
C GLY A 876 22.04 -11.13 12.12
N GLY A 877 21.24 -11.17 13.21
CA GLY A 877 20.81 -9.96 13.93
C GLY A 877 20.07 -8.95 13.05
N LEU A 878 20.62 -7.72 12.91
CA LEU A 878 20.07 -6.68 12.04
C LEU A 878 20.21 -7.01 10.53
N HIS A 879 21.16 -7.88 10.17
CA HIS A 879 21.49 -8.20 8.78
C HIS A 879 20.62 -9.36 8.27
N LEU A 880 19.49 -9.01 7.67
CA LEU A 880 18.50 -9.96 7.16
C LEU A 880 18.52 -10.09 5.62
N ASP A 881 19.56 -9.61 4.95
CA ASP A 881 19.63 -9.58 3.48
C ASP A 881 19.61 -10.98 2.85
N GLY A 882 20.15 -11.99 3.55
CA GLY A 882 20.11 -13.39 3.12
C GLY A 882 18.83 -14.14 3.47
N ALA A 883 17.94 -13.56 4.28
CA ALA A 883 16.70 -14.21 4.69
C ALA A 883 15.63 -14.10 3.59
N SER A 884 14.68 -15.04 3.56
CA SER A 884 13.60 -15.05 2.57
C SER A 884 12.39 -15.82 3.08
N ASN A 885 11.21 -15.48 2.56
CA ASN A 885 9.94 -16.13 2.91
C ASN A 885 9.65 -16.09 4.42
N ILE A 886 9.89 -14.94 5.05
CA ILE A 886 9.55 -14.72 6.45
C ILE A 886 8.55 -13.57 6.52
N VAL A 887 7.47 -13.76 7.25
CA VAL A 887 6.61 -12.66 7.70
C VAL A 887 6.98 -12.35 9.14
N PHE A 888 7.43 -11.12 9.41
CA PHE A 888 7.51 -10.59 10.76
C PHE A 888 6.27 -9.77 11.05
N SER A 889 5.40 -10.26 11.93
CA SER A 889 4.24 -9.50 12.43
C SER A 889 4.52 -8.95 13.81
N ASN A 890 4.15 -7.68 14.04
CA ASN A 890 4.36 -7.02 15.33
C ASN A 890 3.11 -6.25 15.73
N GLY A 891 2.56 -6.58 16.90
CA GLY A 891 1.57 -5.74 17.58
C GLY A 891 2.23 -4.48 18.13
N LEU A 892 1.71 -3.29 17.82
CA LEU A 892 2.30 -2.05 18.35
C LEU A 892 1.91 -1.76 19.80
N MET A 893 0.96 -2.53 20.36
CA MET A 893 0.68 -2.54 21.81
C MET A 893 1.45 -3.65 22.55
N ASP A 894 2.29 -4.40 21.86
CA ASP A 894 3.18 -5.39 22.45
C ASP A 894 4.53 -4.73 22.80
N PRO A 895 4.94 -4.73 24.08
CA PRO A 895 6.25 -4.20 24.50
C PRO A 895 7.44 -4.84 23.76
N TRP A 896 7.32 -6.10 23.35
CA TRP A 896 8.38 -6.81 22.61
C TRP A 896 8.55 -6.32 21.17
N SER A 897 7.62 -5.52 20.64
CA SER A 897 7.77 -4.90 19.31
C SER A 897 8.99 -3.99 19.21
N GLY A 898 9.50 -3.48 20.35
CA GLY A 898 10.74 -2.72 20.42
C GLY A 898 11.97 -3.47 19.88
N GLY A 899 12.07 -4.77 20.21
CA GLY A 899 13.09 -5.67 19.69
C GLY A 899 12.69 -6.39 18.41
N GLY A 900 11.52 -6.08 17.83
CA GLY A 900 10.97 -6.72 16.64
C GLY A 900 11.54 -6.17 15.33
N VAL A 901 11.26 -6.87 14.22
CA VAL A 901 11.58 -6.37 12.87
C VAL A 901 10.43 -5.49 12.35
N LEU A 902 10.52 -4.19 12.57
CA LEU A 902 9.48 -3.22 12.16
C LEU A 902 9.68 -2.65 10.74
N ARG A 903 10.83 -2.92 10.13
CA ARG A 903 11.19 -2.50 8.76
C ARG A 903 12.26 -3.41 8.18
N SER A 904 12.23 -3.59 6.87
CA SER A 904 13.25 -4.32 6.11
C SER A 904 13.38 -3.74 4.70
N SER A 905 14.61 -3.62 4.20
CA SER A 905 14.91 -3.34 2.79
C SER A 905 14.87 -4.59 1.92
N ASN A 906 14.84 -5.78 2.53
CA ASN A 906 14.77 -7.05 1.83
C ASN A 906 13.31 -7.38 1.44
N ASN A 907 13.01 -7.29 0.14
CA ASN A 907 11.68 -7.54 -0.43
C ASN A 907 11.18 -8.98 -0.25
N ALA A 908 12.05 -9.95 0.07
CA ALA A 908 11.67 -11.33 0.37
C ALA A 908 11.17 -11.52 1.81
N ILE A 909 11.28 -10.49 2.65
CA ILE A 909 10.74 -10.43 4.00
C ILE A 909 9.51 -9.53 3.99
N LYS A 910 8.41 -10.03 4.56
CA LYS A 910 7.20 -9.24 4.72
C LYS A 910 7.11 -8.72 6.15
N ILE A 911 6.88 -7.42 6.28
CA ILE A 911 6.61 -6.78 7.57
C ILE A 911 5.11 -6.51 7.68
N VAL A 912 4.52 -6.89 8.82
CA VAL A 912 3.12 -6.66 9.15
C VAL A 912 3.04 -5.95 10.50
N LEU A 913 2.66 -4.67 10.48
CA LEU A 913 2.44 -3.90 11.70
C LEU A 913 0.96 -3.93 12.05
N ILE A 914 0.65 -4.23 13.31
CA ILE A 914 -0.72 -4.37 13.82
C ILE A 914 -0.92 -3.30 14.89
N PRO A 915 -1.44 -2.10 14.55
CA PRO A 915 -1.48 -0.97 15.48
C PRO A 915 -2.19 -1.28 16.79
N GLU A 916 -3.36 -1.94 16.72
CA GLU A 916 -4.14 -2.39 17.87
C GLU A 916 -3.78 -3.83 18.30
N GLY A 917 -2.65 -4.36 17.83
CA GLY A 917 -2.21 -5.71 18.15
C GLY A 917 -1.47 -5.77 19.48
N ALA A 918 -1.90 -6.67 20.36
CA ALA A 918 -1.11 -7.10 21.51
C ALA A 918 -0.23 -8.31 21.15
N HIS A 919 0.48 -8.87 22.13
CA HIS A 919 1.50 -9.90 21.92
C HIS A 919 0.94 -11.13 21.18
N HIS A 920 1.49 -11.38 19.99
CA HIS A 920 1.10 -12.40 19.00
C HIS A 920 -0.41 -12.69 18.88
N ILE A 921 -1.25 -11.65 18.98
CA ILE A 921 -2.71 -11.77 18.87
C ILE A 921 -3.16 -12.33 17.50
N ASP A 922 -2.37 -12.08 16.46
CA ASP A 922 -2.56 -12.57 15.10
C ASP A 922 -2.46 -14.10 15.00
N LEU A 923 -1.77 -14.78 15.93
CA LEU A 923 -1.70 -16.25 15.97
C LEU A 923 -2.83 -16.88 16.78
N ARG A 924 -3.63 -16.09 17.52
CA ARG A 924 -4.78 -16.57 18.29
C ARG A 924 -5.92 -17.03 17.39
N ALA A 925 -6.88 -17.73 18.00
CA ALA A 925 -8.15 -18.00 17.34
C ALA A 925 -8.84 -16.70 16.94
N ALA A 926 -9.60 -16.74 15.85
CA ALA A 926 -10.46 -15.65 15.44
C ALA A 926 -11.57 -15.41 16.45
N ASP A 927 -11.74 -14.14 16.78
CA ASP A 927 -12.80 -13.62 17.63
C ASP A 927 -13.55 -12.51 16.88
N GLU A 928 -14.84 -12.35 17.16
CA GLU A 928 -15.65 -11.30 16.56
C GLU A 928 -15.17 -9.88 16.92
N ASN A 929 -14.54 -9.75 18.09
CA ASN A 929 -14.00 -8.50 18.60
C ASN A 929 -12.59 -8.19 18.07
N ASP A 930 -12.01 -9.05 17.22
CA ASP A 930 -10.71 -8.79 16.63
C ASP A 930 -10.73 -7.49 15.80
N PRO A 931 -9.81 -6.54 16.08
CA PRO A 931 -9.65 -5.34 15.29
C PRO A 931 -9.44 -5.64 13.80
N GLY A 932 -9.80 -4.68 12.95
CA GLY A 932 -9.60 -4.80 11.51
C GLY A 932 -8.14 -5.08 11.15
N SER A 933 -7.19 -4.52 11.90
CA SER A 933 -5.74 -4.75 11.73
C SER A 933 -5.30 -6.19 12.03
N VAL A 934 -5.84 -6.82 13.07
CA VAL A 934 -5.56 -8.24 13.42
C VAL A 934 -6.10 -9.16 12.34
N ARG A 935 -7.34 -8.92 11.89
CA ARG A 935 -7.95 -9.67 10.77
C ARG A 935 -7.17 -9.49 9.47
N GLY A 936 -6.70 -8.27 9.21
CA GLY A 936 -5.81 -7.96 8.08
C GLY A 936 -4.49 -8.71 8.15
N ALA A 937 -3.83 -8.76 9.31
CA ALA A 937 -2.58 -9.48 9.51
C ALA A 937 -2.70 -10.97 9.19
N ARG A 938 -3.75 -11.63 9.72
CA ARG A 938 -4.05 -13.04 9.43
C ARG A 938 -4.30 -13.31 7.95
N GLN A 939 -4.93 -12.38 7.24
CA GLN A 939 -5.13 -12.49 5.81
C GLN A 939 -3.80 -12.39 5.04
N VAL A 940 -2.90 -11.49 5.45
CA VAL A 940 -1.55 -11.38 4.87
C VAL A 940 -0.74 -12.65 5.12
N HIS A 941 -0.82 -13.23 6.33
CA HIS A 941 -0.17 -14.51 6.65
C HIS A 941 -0.63 -15.61 5.70
N LEU A 942 -1.95 -15.80 5.58
CA LEU A 942 -2.53 -16.84 4.73
C LEU A 942 -2.14 -16.66 3.25
N GLN A 943 -2.14 -15.41 2.74
CA GLN A 943 -1.75 -15.12 1.35
C GLN A 943 -0.28 -15.48 1.08
N ASN A 944 0.63 -15.11 1.99
CA ASN A 944 2.05 -15.46 1.85
C ASN A 944 2.27 -16.97 1.92
N ILE A 945 1.59 -17.66 2.84
CA ILE A 945 1.63 -19.12 2.95
C ILE A 945 1.19 -19.80 1.65
N GLN A 946 0.04 -19.39 1.11
CA GLN A 946 -0.49 -19.94 -0.15
C GLN A 946 0.48 -19.68 -1.32
N MET A 947 1.06 -18.47 -1.37
CA MET A 947 2.07 -18.12 -2.37
C MET A 947 3.30 -19.03 -2.26
N TRP A 948 3.86 -19.21 -1.08
CA TRP A 948 5.05 -20.04 -0.86
C TRP A 948 4.79 -21.51 -1.20
N ILE A 949 3.62 -22.05 -0.83
CA ILE A 949 3.22 -23.42 -1.18
C ILE A 949 3.11 -23.57 -2.71
N LYS A 950 2.50 -22.60 -3.39
CA LYS A 950 2.38 -22.61 -4.87
C LYS A 950 3.75 -22.55 -5.53
N GLN A 951 4.64 -21.67 -5.05
CA GLN A 951 6.01 -21.55 -5.56
C GLN A 951 6.82 -22.84 -5.34
N TYR A 952 6.69 -23.46 -4.16
CA TYR A 952 7.32 -24.75 -3.86
C TYR A 952 6.90 -25.83 -4.85
N ARG A 953 5.59 -25.98 -5.06
CA ARG A 953 5.03 -26.97 -6.01
C ARG A 953 5.46 -26.70 -7.45
N LYS A 954 5.54 -25.44 -7.88
CA LYS A 954 6.03 -25.09 -9.22
C LYS A 954 7.48 -25.54 -9.45
N ARG A 955 8.34 -25.43 -8.43
CA ARG A 955 9.74 -25.90 -8.48
C ARG A 955 9.91 -27.43 -8.45
N LEU A 956 8.81 -28.19 -8.29
CA LEU A 956 8.82 -29.66 -8.37
C LEU A 956 8.44 -30.19 -9.76
N HIS A 957 7.67 -29.41 -10.52
CA HIS A 957 7.08 -29.82 -11.80
C HIS A 957 7.71 -29.14 -13.02
N GLY A 958 8.64 -28.21 -12.80
CA GLY A 958 9.53 -27.65 -13.82
C GLY A 958 10.96 -28.05 -13.48
#